data_AF-A0A149ZKW9-F1
#
_entry.id   AF-A0A149ZKW9-F1
#
_cell.length_a   1.000
_cell.length_b   1.000
_cell.length_c   1.000
_cell.angle_alpha   90.00
_cell.angle_beta   90.00
_cell.angle_gamma   90.00
#
_symmetry.space_group_name_H-M   'P 1'
#
loop_
_entity.id
_entity.type
_entity.pdbx_description
1 polymer ?
#
loop_
_entity_poly.entity_id
_entity_poly.type
_entity_poly.pdbx_seq_one_letter_code
_entity_poly.pdbx_strand_id
1 'polypeptide(L)'
;MVRCSTLTSTQTLDALVAEIATVEPELAAMTIRGILEVLVPRPEKRTILLQHFDRFPNLLTSGDPLIPPIVQRLLERLAAAGAVRIVRPHCAVCGGEKILCRRLADGRKACAHCGREADPKPCSRCGNMRVITRRTSTEQLCLRCYRHDPISHKTCSRCGRDTYAVVRIESGSLCTTCAPRKLERCGQCGHDRNPRTILLGAPICRLCYEQLRRNPGTCPACVQIKILAYLSDDGRRICATCAGEPSLFACADCGREDHQYGRRCAVCVLTERATALLTTADGTVNRALGPVLSALLAVDRPKSTLFWLQQSQGADLLRRMAIGDIAISHDALDALPRTRALDYLRDFLTALGVLPPQHVELERLTPWLRTMLADLPAADARVVHPYAEWHVLRRTRAKAERGQLTAAGARNGRALIRTAGHFLGWLTEHGTTLTTARQSHLDEYLVEHPGRVRFLDGFLTGAHDRRLIADLRTPRQQRSEPDVTLADDHRWTIVEELLHDETLPLDTRVAGLFVLLFGQPVTRICRMTPDQIATTGPEVTVRFGDDPILLPTPLDELTRALLHRRGRASYASKPNRWLFPGGHPGRHRSADVLRNQLAQAGVTVRPARNAALLQLAAEVPAPILADLLGIKPGTAVNWAALASQDWAGYTALRAENRTEGSGSIAHNE
;
A
#
# COMPACT_ATOMS: atom_id res chain seq x y z
N MET A 1 60.79 46.94 -19.78
CA MET A 1 61.98 46.53 -19.00
C MET A 1 62.46 47.74 -18.20
N VAL A 2 62.79 47.54 -16.91
CA VAL A 2 63.49 48.46 -15.99
C VAL A 2 62.71 49.66 -15.39
N ARG A 3 61.72 49.44 -14.51
CA ARG A 3 61.29 50.46 -13.51
C ARG A 3 61.77 50.20 -12.07
N CYS A 4 62.24 48.99 -11.79
CA CYS A 4 62.42 48.51 -10.41
C CYS A 4 63.83 48.67 -9.81
N SER A 5 64.84 49.14 -10.56
CA SER A 5 66.24 49.05 -10.09
C SER A 5 66.68 50.15 -9.11
N THR A 6 65.88 51.19 -8.90
CA THR A 6 66.31 52.40 -8.15
C THR A 6 65.22 53.04 -7.28
N LEU A 7 64.12 52.35 -6.98
CA LEU A 7 63.06 52.89 -6.12
C LEU A 7 63.36 52.61 -4.64
N THR A 8 63.28 53.65 -3.81
CA THR A 8 63.26 53.51 -2.34
C THR A 8 61.97 52.83 -1.89
N SER A 9 61.97 52.23 -0.69
CA SER A 9 60.79 51.52 -0.14
C SER A 9 59.50 52.36 -0.16
N THR A 10 59.61 53.66 0.08
CA THR A 10 58.50 54.62 0.04
C THR A 10 58.00 54.83 -1.39
N GLN A 11 58.90 55.00 -2.35
CA GLN A 11 58.55 55.17 -3.77
C GLN A 11 57.86 53.92 -4.36
N THR A 12 58.25 52.71 -3.94
CA THR A 12 57.58 51.47 -4.38
C THR A 12 56.16 51.35 -3.83
N LEU A 13 55.92 51.82 -2.59
CA LEU A 13 54.58 51.85 -2.00
C LEU A 13 53.69 52.86 -2.72
N ASP A 14 54.21 54.05 -3.01
CA ASP A 14 53.47 55.11 -3.70
C ASP A 14 53.08 54.68 -5.13
N ALA A 15 53.98 53.99 -5.83
CA ALA A 15 53.69 53.42 -7.15
C ALA A 15 52.55 52.39 -7.11
N LEU A 16 52.55 51.48 -6.12
CA LEU A 16 51.48 50.51 -5.94
C LEU A 16 50.13 51.17 -5.62
N VAL A 17 50.14 52.24 -4.80
CA VAL A 17 48.92 53.00 -4.49
C VAL A 17 48.37 53.64 -5.77
N ALA A 18 49.23 54.24 -6.61
CA ALA A 18 48.81 54.86 -7.86
C ALA A 18 48.20 53.85 -8.85
N GLU A 19 48.81 52.68 -9.02
CA GLU A 19 48.30 51.62 -9.90
C GLU A 19 46.90 51.15 -9.45
N ILE A 20 46.69 50.94 -8.15
CA ILE A 20 45.38 50.51 -7.63
C ILE A 20 44.36 51.65 -7.72
N ALA A 21 44.74 52.90 -7.42
CA ALA A 21 43.86 54.06 -7.51
C ALA A 21 43.43 54.36 -8.96
N THR A 22 44.24 53.97 -9.95
CA THR A 22 43.86 54.08 -11.37
C THR A 22 42.71 53.13 -11.72
N VAL A 23 42.70 51.94 -11.13
CA VAL A 23 41.62 50.95 -11.31
C VAL A 23 40.40 51.27 -10.44
N GLU A 24 40.61 51.75 -9.22
CA GLU A 24 39.59 52.08 -8.21
C GLU A 24 39.64 53.56 -7.81
N PRO A 25 39.19 54.49 -8.68
CA PRO A 25 39.31 55.93 -8.44
C PRO A 25 38.45 56.42 -7.27
N GLU A 26 37.41 55.67 -6.91
CA GLU A 26 36.50 56.00 -5.81
C GLU A 26 37.04 55.54 -4.44
N LEU A 27 38.07 54.70 -4.41
CA LEU A 27 38.67 54.24 -3.16
C LEU A 27 39.80 55.18 -2.72
N ALA A 28 39.67 55.76 -1.53
CA ALA A 28 40.65 56.73 -1.03
C ALA A 28 42.08 56.16 -0.99
N ALA A 29 43.05 56.92 -1.53
CA ALA A 29 44.45 56.51 -1.61
C ALA A 29 45.07 56.16 -0.24
N MET A 30 44.62 56.81 0.84
CA MET A 30 45.04 56.47 2.21
C MET A 30 44.56 55.08 2.65
N THR A 31 43.34 54.67 2.25
CA THR A 31 42.81 53.33 2.53
C THR A 31 43.60 52.27 1.78
N ILE A 32 43.93 52.51 0.51
CA ILE A 32 44.79 51.63 -0.30
C ILE A 32 46.17 51.48 0.35
N ARG A 33 46.78 52.61 0.75
CA ARG A 33 48.08 52.62 1.43
C ARG A 33 48.05 51.78 2.71
N GLY A 34 47.06 51.98 3.57
CA GLY A 34 46.92 51.24 4.83
C GLY A 34 46.78 49.72 4.60
N ILE A 35 46.03 49.31 3.57
CA ILE A 35 45.92 47.89 3.20
C ILE A 35 47.29 47.32 2.77
N LEU A 36 48.03 48.05 1.93
CA LEU A 36 49.35 47.62 1.45
C LEU A 36 50.39 47.56 2.57
N GLU A 37 50.39 48.53 3.49
CA GLU A 37 51.30 48.53 4.64
C GLU A 37 51.10 47.32 5.55
N VAL A 38 49.85 46.89 5.75
CA VAL A 38 49.52 45.70 6.54
C VAL A 38 49.82 44.40 5.77
N LEU A 39 49.46 44.34 4.49
CA LEU A 39 49.54 43.10 3.71
C LEU A 39 50.96 42.80 3.20
N VAL A 40 51.71 43.84 2.81
CA VAL A 40 53.08 43.78 2.28
C VAL A 40 53.98 44.80 3.01
N PRO A 41 54.27 44.61 4.30
CA PRO A 41 55.06 45.56 5.10
C PRO A 41 56.53 45.63 4.66
N ARG A 42 57.06 44.55 4.07
CA ARG A 42 58.47 44.47 3.67
C ARG A 42 58.70 45.07 2.28
N PRO A 43 59.73 45.91 2.08
CA PRO A 43 60.03 46.55 0.80
C PRO A 43 60.16 45.56 -0.37
N GLU A 44 60.87 44.45 -0.15
CA GLU A 44 61.07 43.38 -1.14
C GLU A 44 59.74 42.80 -1.67
N LYS A 45 58.74 42.66 -0.80
CA LYS A 45 57.41 42.13 -1.19
C LYS A 45 56.61 43.14 -1.99
N ARG A 46 56.81 44.45 -1.75
CA ARG A 46 56.21 45.53 -2.54
C ARG A 46 56.81 45.54 -3.95
N THR A 47 58.14 45.40 -4.05
CA THR A 47 58.84 45.30 -5.34
C THR A 47 58.34 44.10 -6.15
N ILE A 48 58.20 42.93 -5.53
CA ILE A 48 57.66 41.73 -6.20
C ILE A 48 56.21 41.94 -6.66
N LEU A 49 55.37 42.58 -5.83
CA LEU A 49 53.98 42.87 -6.20
C LEU A 49 53.90 43.84 -7.39
N LEU A 50 54.75 44.86 -7.40
CA LEU A 50 54.82 45.84 -8.49
C LEU A 50 55.29 45.17 -9.79
N GLN A 51 56.28 44.29 -9.72
CA GLN A 51 56.72 43.46 -10.87
C GLN A 51 55.59 42.57 -11.39
N HIS A 52 54.68 42.09 -10.53
CA HIS A 52 53.52 41.33 -10.97
C HIS A 52 52.51 42.20 -11.72
N PHE A 53 52.27 43.45 -11.28
CA PHE A 53 51.43 44.40 -12.01
C PHE A 53 52.05 44.79 -13.35
N ASP A 54 53.36 45.05 -13.39
CA ASP A 54 54.09 45.36 -14.63
C ASP A 54 53.99 44.23 -15.66
N ARG A 55 54.09 42.98 -15.19
CA ARG A 55 54.04 41.79 -16.06
C ARG A 55 52.63 41.44 -16.52
N PHE A 56 51.62 41.79 -15.73
CA PHE A 56 50.21 41.46 -15.98
C PHE A 56 49.33 42.68 -15.69
N PRO A 57 49.13 43.58 -16.66
CA PRO A 57 48.46 44.86 -16.42
C PRO A 57 47.00 44.76 -15.95
N ASN A 58 46.31 43.66 -16.28
CA ASN A 58 44.92 43.39 -15.90
C ASN A 58 44.79 42.50 -14.66
N LEU A 59 45.82 42.40 -13.82
CA LEU A 59 45.82 41.49 -12.66
C LEU A 59 44.73 41.80 -11.62
N LEU A 60 44.30 43.06 -11.56
CA LEU A 60 43.25 43.51 -10.63
C LEU A 60 41.82 43.27 -11.17
N THR A 61 41.66 43.10 -12.47
CA THR A 61 40.35 43.08 -13.16
C THR A 61 40.07 41.81 -13.97
N SER A 62 41.08 40.98 -14.24
CA SER A 62 40.94 39.79 -15.09
C SER A 62 40.17 38.63 -14.46
N GLY A 63 40.14 38.53 -13.13
CA GLY A 63 39.58 37.37 -12.43
C GLY A 63 40.34 36.06 -12.70
N ASP A 64 41.55 36.12 -13.25
CA ASP A 64 42.32 34.93 -13.64
C ASP A 64 42.54 34.01 -12.42
N PRO A 65 42.13 32.73 -12.48
CA PRO A 65 42.31 31.79 -11.38
C PRO A 65 43.78 31.53 -11.01
N LEU A 66 44.73 31.85 -11.89
CA LEU A 66 46.17 31.63 -11.71
C LEU A 66 46.90 32.79 -11.02
N ILE A 67 46.22 33.90 -10.69
CA ILE A 67 46.87 35.03 -10.02
C ILE A 67 47.52 34.62 -8.68
N PRO A 68 48.67 35.22 -8.29
CA PRO A 68 49.38 34.84 -7.07
C PRO A 68 48.54 35.02 -5.80
N PRO A 69 48.68 34.15 -4.76
CA PRO A 69 47.89 34.25 -3.54
C PRO A 69 47.97 35.59 -2.80
N ILE A 70 49.10 36.29 -2.91
CA ILE A 70 49.27 37.62 -2.31
C ILE A 70 48.37 38.66 -2.98
N VAL A 71 48.17 38.57 -4.29
CA VAL A 71 47.28 39.42 -5.07
C VAL A 71 45.82 39.09 -4.75
N GLN A 72 45.47 37.80 -4.64
CA GLN A 72 44.12 37.39 -4.23
C GLN A 72 43.73 37.98 -2.87
N ARG A 73 44.66 37.97 -1.90
CA ARG A 73 44.45 38.59 -0.59
C ARG A 73 44.31 40.12 -0.68
N LEU A 74 45.07 40.76 -1.57
CA LEU A 74 44.92 42.19 -1.83
C LEU A 74 43.53 42.49 -2.36
N LEU A 75 43.06 41.76 -3.36
CA LEU A 75 41.71 41.90 -3.92
C LEU A 75 40.61 41.67 -2.88
N GLU A 76 40.76 40.66 -2.01
CA GLU A 76 39.82 40.45 -0.90
C GLU A 76 39.77 41.63 0.07
N ARG A 77 40.92 42.22 0.41
CA ARG A 77 41.00 43.37 1.32
C ARG A 77 40.48 44.66 0.69
N LEU A 78 40.76 44.89 -0.59
CA LEU A 78 40.23 46.02 -1.35
C LEU A 78 38.70 45.92 -1.48
N ALA A 79 38.17 44.74 -1.83
CA ALA A 79 36.73 44.50 -1.90
C ALA A 79 36.05 44.73 -0.54
N ALA A 80 36.68 44.28 0.56
CA ALA A 80 36.19 44.54 1.91
C ALA A 80 36.23 46.02 2.31
N ALA A 81 37.08 46.82 1.66
CA ALA A 81 37.17 48.27 1.85
C ALA A 81 36.28 49.08 0.89
N GLY A 82 35.48 48.41 0.05
CA GLY A 82 34.51 49.05 -0.84
C GLY A 82 34.96 49.20 -2.30
N ALA A 83 36.04 48.54 -2.73
CA ALA A 83 36.42 48.49 -4.15
C ALA A 83 35.34 47.77 -5.00
N VAL A 84 34.99 48.31 -6.17
CA VAL A 84 33.85 47.83 -6.99
C VAL A 84 34.23 47.39 -8.42
N ARG A 85 35.39 47.82 -8.93
CA ARG A 85 35.89 47.54 -10.29
C ARG A 85 36.85 46.35 -10.34
N ILE A 86 37.39 45.92 -9.21
CA ILE A 86 38.24 44.73 -9.11
C ILE A 86 37.44 43.43 -9.26
N VAL A 87 38.08 42.41 -9.82
CA VAL A 87 37.46 41.08 -10.03
C VAL A 87 38.22 40.02 -9.25
N ARG A 88 37.55 39.37 -8.30
CA ARG A 88 38.10 38.25 -7.55
C ARG A 88 38.01 36.95 -8.35
N PRO A 89 38.99 36.04 -8.23
CA PRO A 89 38.94 34.77 -8.93
C PRO A 89 37.90 33.83 -8.32
N HIS A 90 37.29 33.00 -9.17
CA HIS A 90 36.25 32.05 -8.78
C HIS A 90 36.80 30.62 -8.68
N CYS A 91 36.33 29.87 -7.69
CA CYS A 91 36.71 28.47 -7.55
C CYS A 91 36.16 27.63 -8.70
N ALA A 92 37.02 26.86 -9.38
CA ALA A 92 36.62 26.01 -10.52
C ALA A 92 35.64 24.87 -10.17
N VAL A 93 35.34 24.64 -8.88
CA VAL A 93 34.44 23.57 -8.42
C VAL A 93 33.14 24.14 -7.86
N CYS A 94 33.21 25.03 -6.86
CA CYS A 94 32.02 25.58 -6.22
C CYS A 94 31.55 26.91 -6.82
N GLY A 95 32.28 27.48 -7.78
CA GLY A 95 31.95 28.76 -8.41
C GLY A 95 32.06 29.98 -7.49
N GLY A 96 32.44 29.83 -6.22
CA GLY A 96 32.49 30.96 -5.28
C GLY A 96 33.76 31.80 -5.41
N GLU A 97 33.61 33.12 -5.21
CA GLU A 97 34.73 34.07 -5.05
C GLU A 97 35.48 33.79 -3.74
N LYS A 98 36.69 33.23 -3.85
CA LYS A 98 37.51 32.75 -2.73
C LYS A 98 39.00 32.79 -3.07
N ILE A 99 39.86 32.82 -2.06
CA ILE A 99 41.29 32.47 -2.26
C ILE A 99 41.43 31.04 -2.82
N LEU A 100 42.07 30.94 -3.98
CA LEU A 100 42.38 29.71 -4.70
C LEU A 100 43.80 29.23 -4.39
N CYS A 101 43.93 28.50 -3.29
CA CYS A 101 45.22 28.00 -2.81
C CYS A 101 45.56 26.56 -3.22
N ARG A 102 44.63 25.86 -3.90
CA ARG A 102 44.82 24.46 -4.33
C ARG A 102 44.83 24.37 -5.85
N ARG A 103 45.71 23.53 -6.39
CA ARG A 103 45.70 23.11 -7.80
C ARG A 103 45.14 21.69 -7.86
N LEU A 104 44.12 21.48 -8.67
CA LEU A 104 43.50 20.19 -8.92
C LEU A 104 44.36 19.38 -9.90
N ALA A 105 44.08 18.08 -10.02
CA ALA A 105 44.83 17.18 -10.90
C ALA A 105 44.75 17.57 -12.40
N ASP A 106 43.65 18.20 -12.80
CA ASP A 106 43.42 18.73 -14.16
C ASP A 106 44.06 20.12 -14.41
N GLY A 107 44.85 20.63 -13.45
CA GLY A 107 45.53 21.92 -13.54
C GLY A 107 44.71 23.13 -13.11
N ARG A 108 43.38 23.00 -12.94
CA ARG A 108 42.51 24.10 -12.49
C ARG A 108 42.78 24.48 -11.03
N LYS A 109 42.45 25.72 -10.66
CA LYS A 109 42.60 26.22 -9.28
C LYS A 109 41.30 26.16 -8.51
N ALA A 110 41.39 25.76 -7.24
CA ALA A 110 40.25 25.59 -6.36
C ALA A 110 40.51 26.20 -4.98
N CYS A 111 39.42 26.52 -4.27
CA CYS A 111 39.48 26.96 -2.89
C CYS A 111 39.99 25.82 -1.97
N ALA A 112 40.40 26.18 -0.74
CA ALA A 112 40.96 25.21 0.21
C ALA A 112 40.02 24.05 0.56
N HIS A 113 38.70 24.26 0.47
CA HIS A 113 37.72 23.22 0.76
C HIS A 113 37.60 22.24 -0.41
N CYS A 114 37.22 22.72 -1.59
CA CYS A 114 37.06 21.89 -2.78
C CYS A 114 38.35 21.15 -3.15
N GLY A 115 39.52 21.79 -2.99
CA GLY A 115 40.79 21.12 -3.24
C GLY A 115 41.13 20.02 -2.22
N ARG A 116 40.59 20.07 -0.99
CA ARG A 116 40.73 18.95 -0.03
C ARG A 116 39.78 17.81 -0.35
N GLU A 117 38.57 18.12 -0.81
CA GLU A 117 37.58 17.11 -1.21
C GLU A 117 38.00 16.37 -2.49
N ALA A 118 38.67 17.07 -3.41
CA ALA A 118 39.16 16.50 -4.67
C ALA A 118 40.39 15.57 -4.51
N ASP A 119 41.07 15.58 -3.35
CA ASP A 119 42.24 14.74 -3.07
C ASP A 119 42.05 13.93 -1.77
N PRO A 120 41.12 12.95 -1.75
CA PRO A 120 40.92 12.09 -0.60
C PRO A 120 42.16 11.21 -0.34
N LYS A 121 42.49 10.97 0.92
CA LYS A 121 43.59 10.09 1.32
C LYS A 121 43.07 8.90 2.13
N PRO A 122 43.77 7.76 2.16
CA PRO A 122 43.36 6.62 2.97
C PRO A 122 43.48 6.95 4.46
N CYS A 123 42.41 6.71 5.20
CA CYS A 123 42.39 6.85 6.66
C CYS A 123 43.11 5.66 7.32
N SER A 124 44.07 5.91 8.21
CA SER A 124 44.86 4.87 8.90
C SER A 124 44.00 3.87 9.69
N ARG A 125 42.79 4.26 10.12
CA ARG A 125 41.91 3.40 10.94
C ARG A 125 40.82 2.66 10.19
N CYS A 126 40.18 3.31 9.22
CA CYS A 126 39.02 2.70 8.53
C CYS A 126 39.33 2.30 7.08
N GLY A 127 40.55 2.53 6.59
CA GLY A 127 40.99 2.20 5.23
C GLY A 127 40.32 3.01 4.10
N ASN A 128 39.23 3.71 4.38
CA ASN A 128 38.45 4.41 3.37
C ASN A 128 39.15 5.69 2.87
N MET A 129 39.03 5.96 1.57
CA MET A 129 39.45 7.21 0.95
C MET A 129 38.56 8.36 1.39
N ARG A 130 39.09 9.28 2.20
CA ARG A 130 38.34 10.42 2.75
C ARG A 130 39.22 11.66 2.91
N VAL A 131 38.59 12.82 3.10
CA VAL A 131 39.29 14.01 3.56
C VAL A 131 39.85 13.76 4.96
N ILE A 132 41.16 13.91 5.12
CA ILE A 132 41.87 13.75 6.40
C ILE A 132 41.72 15.02 7.22
N THR A 133 41.22 14.85 8.45
CA THR A 133 40.96 15.95 9.39
C THR A 133 42.12 16.16 10.34
N ARG A 134 42.78 15.08 10.77
CA ARG A 134 43.90 15.14 11.70
C ARG A 134 45.05 14.27 11.20
N ARG A 135 46.27 14.77 11.31
CA ARG A 135 47.50 14.01 11.17
C ARG A 135 48.26 14.04 12.49
N THR A 136 48.75 12.90 12.92
CA THR A 136 49.75 12.75 13.99
C THR A 136 51.08 12.35 13.36
N SER A 137 52.11 12.11 14.17
CA SER A 137 53.40 11.60 13.67
C SER A 137 53.29 10.23 13.00
N THR A 138 52.26 9.44 13.35
CA THR A 138 52.12 8.04 12.91
C THR A 138 50.80 7.75 12.18
N GLU A 139 49.74 8.54 12.37
CA GLU A 139 48.41 8.29 11.82
C GLU A 139 47.83 9.49 11.05
N GLN A 140 46.99 9.19 10.07
CA GLN A 140 46.10 10.17 9.44
C GLN A 140 44.64 9.74 9.55
N LEU A 141 43.83 10.57 10.20
CA LEU A 141 42.47 10.22 10.58
C LEU A 141 41.45 11.06 9.81
N CYS A 142 40.48 10.38 9.20
CA CYS A 142 39.27 11.02 8.70
C CYS A 142 38.43 11.56 9.88
N LEU A 143 37.54 12.52 9.63
CA LEU A 143 36.69 13.13 10.68
C LEU A 143 35.95 12.10 11.53
N ARG A 144 35.41 11.03 10.91
CA ARG A 144 34.67 9.99 11.63
C ARG A 144 35.56 9.25 12.64
N CYS A 145 36.73 8.80 12.20
CA CYS A 145 37.67 8.10 13.08
C CYS A 145 38.23 9.05 14.14
N TYR A 146 38.55 10.29 13.75
CA TYR A 146 39.02 11.30 14.70
C TYR A 146 37.99 11.59 15.80
N ARG A 147 36.69 11.69 15.49
CA ARG A 147 35.63 11.90 16.51
C ARG A 147 35.53 10.79 17.56
N HIS A 148 35.92 9.56 17.22
CA HIS A 148 35.89 8.43 18.15
C HIS A 148 37.24 8.25 18.87
N ASP A 149 38.26 9.00 18.48
CA ASP A 149 39.58 8.95 19.09
C ASP A 149 39.58 9.69 20.44
N PRO A 150 40.03 9.05 21.54
CA PRO A 150 40.20 9.70 22.84
C PRO A 150 41.04 10.98 22.79
N ILE A 151 42.03 11.10 21.90
CA ILE A 151 42.84 12.33 21.70
C ILE A 151 41.97 13.53 21.33
N SER A 152 40.81 13.29 20.72
CA SER A 152 39.86 14.33 20.33
C SER A 152 38.83 14.67 21.40
N HIS A 153 38.75 13.86 22.46
CA HIS A 153 37.74 14.00 23.49
C HIS A 153 38.12 15.11 24.47
N LYS A 154 37.12 15.86 24.90
CA LYS A 154 37.22 16.87 25.95
C LYS A 154 36.01 16.73 26.86
N THR A 155 36.19 17.11 28.11
CA THR A 155 35.10 17.14 29.09
C THR A 155 34.05 18.17 28.67
N CYS A 156 32.80 17.73 28.53
CA CYS A 156 31.69 18.62 28.20
C CYS A 156 31.31 19.50 29.38
N SER A 157 31.40 20.82 29.26
CA SER A 157 31.07 21.77 30.33
C SER A 157 29.62 21.73 30.81
N ARG A 158 28.70 21.08 30.06
CA ARG A 158 27.29 20.96 30.44
C ARG A 158 26.91 19.59 31.03
N CYS A 159 27.45 18.49 30.50
CA CYS A 159 27.06 17.14 30.94
C CYS A 159 28.20 16.32 31.55
N GLY A 160 29.41 16.87 31.65
CA GLY A 160 30.57 16.23 32.26
C GLY A 160 31.18 15.05 31.49
N ARG A 161 30.58 14.61 30.38
CA ARG A 161 31.11 13.46 29.61
C ARG A 161 32.33 13.85 28.77
N ASP A 162 33.34 13.00 28.79
CA ASP A 162 34.47 13.07 27.87
C ASP A 162 34.07 12.55 26.49
N THR A 163 34.00 13.46 25.53
CA THR A 163 33.60 13.14 24.16
C THR A 163 34.07 14.21 23.19
N TYR A 164 33.87 13.99 21.89
CA TYR A 164 34.28 14.95 20.87
C TYR A 164 33.56 16.30 21.06
N ALA A 165 34.36 17.35 21.29
CA ALA A 165 33.87 18.71 21.39
C ALA A 165 33.45 19.23 20.01
N VAL A 166 32.17 19.59 19.87
CA VAL A 166 31.64 20.15 18.60
C VAL A 166 31.58 21.68 18.61
N VAL A 167 31.44 22.28 19.78
CA VAL A 167 31.35 23.74 19.97
C VAL A 167 32.22 24.11 21.16
N ARG A 168 32.94 25.23 21.04
CA ARG A 168 33.65 25.88 22.16
C ARG A 168 32.89 27.13 22.54
N ILE A 169 32.62 27.26 23.83
CA ILE A 169 32.02 28.42 24.49
C ILE A 169 33.02 28.95 25.51
N GLU A 170 32.75 30.12 26.08
CA GLU A 170 33.64 30.72 27.09
C GLU A 170 33.86 29.79 28.31
N SER A 171 32.80 29.10 28.77
CA SER A 171 32.88 28.14 29.88
C SER A 171 33.43 26.75 29.49
N GLY A 172 33.95 26.57 28.28
CA GLY A 172 34.65 25.37 27.83
C GLY A 172 34.05 24.71 26.58
N SER A 173 34.02 23.38 26.54
CA SER A 173 33.65 22.63 25.33
C SER A 173 32.29 21.95 25.50
N LEU A 174 31.46 21.92 24.45
CA LEU A 174 30.18 21.22 24.46
C LEU A 174 30.19 20.02 23.50
N CYS A 175 29.59 18.92 23.95
CA CYS A 175 29.36 17.73 23.13
C CYS A 175 28.19 17.92 22.15
N THR A 176 28.07 17.03 21.15
CA THR A 176 27.01 17.07 20.12
C THR A 176 25.60 17.17 20.69
N THR A 177 25.34 16.54 21.84
CA THR A 177 24.02 16.56 22.49
C THR A 177 23.76 17.86 23.24
N CYS A 178 24.79 18.42 23.88
CA CYS A 178 24.67 19.61 24.72
C CYS A 178 24.82 20.93 23.96
N ALA A 179 25.49 20.89 22.80
CA ALA A 179 25.65 22.03 21.94
C ALA A 179 24.29 22.56 21.47
N PRO A 180 24.11 23.90 21.43
CA PRO A 180 22.87 24.50 20.93
C PRO A 180 22.66 24.04 19.48
N ARG A 181 21.45 23.52 19.20
CA ARG A 181 21.08 23.19 17.83
C ARG A 181 20.81 24.49 17.09
N LYS A 182 21.37 24.63 15.89
CA LYS A 182 20.93 25.66 14.97
C LYS A 182 19.48 25.35 14.60
N LEU A 183 18.55 26.09 15.17
CA LEU A 183 17.14 26.00 14.82
C LEU A 183 16.88 27.05 13.77
N GLU A 184 16.25 26.63 12.68
CA GLU A 184 15.82 27.51 11.61
C GLU A 184 14.35 27.24 11.34
N ARG A 185 13.62 28.27 10.92
CA ARG A 185 12.21 28.16 10.62
C ARG A 185 12.01 27.29 9.38
N CYS A 186 11.42 26.11 9.55
CA CYS A 186 11.25 25.15 8.46
C CYS A 186 10.34 25.71 7.36
N GLY A 187 10.80 25.78 6.11
CA GLY A 187 10.04 26.31 4.98
C GLY A 187 8.77 25.53 4.61
N GLN A 188 8.58 24.33 5.16
CA GLN A 188 7.40 23.50 4.89
C GLN A 188 6.40 23.41 6.04
N CYS A 189 6.85 23.31 7.29
CA CYS A 189 5.94 23.25 8.45
C CYS A 189 5.90 24.54 9.27
N GLY A 190 6.76 25.52 8.99
CA GLY A 190 6.81 26.82 9.68
C GLY A 190 7.37 26.79 11.10
N HIS A 191 7.74 25.62 11.63
CA HIS A 191 8.27 25.45 12.98
C HIS A 191 9.80 25.53 13.02
N ASP A 192 10.34 26.09 14.10
CA ASP A 192 11.78 26.14 14.37
C ASP A 192 12.32 24.74 14.69
N ARG A 193 13.10 24.19 13.74
CA ARG A 193 13.65 22.84 13.84
C ARG A 193 15.07 22.83 13.31
N ASN A 194 15.84 21.82 13.67
CA ASN A 194 17.16 21.61 13.08
C ASN A 194 16.99 21.27 11.58
N PRO A 195 17.55 22.08 10.66
CA PRO A 195 17.43 21.84 9.23
C PRO A 195 18.15 20.54 8.84
N ARG A 196 17.49 19.71 8.04
CA ARG A 196 18.11 18.51 7.45
C ARG A 196 18.82 18.85 6.14
N THR A 197 18.23 19.73 5.35
CA THR A 197 18.70 20.14 4.03
C THR A 197 18.04 21.47 3.65
N ILE A 198 18.51 22.11 2.58
CA ILE A 198 17.85 23.25 1.95
C ILE A 198 17.15 22.72 0.71
N LEU A 199 15.83 22.88 0.65
CA LEU A 199 14.97 22.48 -0.47
C LEU A 199 13.87 23.52 -0.63
N LEU A 200 13.36 23.69 -1.85
CA LEU A 200 12.32 24.67 -2.13
C LEU A 200 12.72 26.10 -1.68
N GLY A 201 14.00 26.45 -1.83
CA GLY A 201 14.54 27.76 -1.42
C GLY A 201 14.63 27.99 0.10
N ALA A 202 14.35 26.99 0.95
CA ALA A 202 14.28 27.18 2.40
C ALA A 202 14.85 25.98 3.19
N PRO A 203 15.24 26.18 4.46
CA PRO A 203 15.62 25.07 5.34
C PRO A 203 14.43 24.12 5.58
N ILE A 204 14.63 22.82 5.35
CA ILE A 204 13.59 21.79 5.57
C ILE A 204 14.02 20.86 6.70
N CYS A 205 13.14 20.68 7.69
CA CYS A 205 13.39 19.77 8.81
C CYS A 205 13.32 18.29 8.39
N ARG A 206 13.87 17.39 9.21
CA ARG A 206 13.89 15.95 8.93
C ARG A 206 12.51 15.35 8.63
N LEU A 207 11.48 15.74 9.37
CA LEU A 207 10.12 15.21 9.22
C LEU A 207 9.51 15.64 7.89
N CYS A 208 9.60 16.93 7.55
CA CYS A 208 9.13 17.47 6.27
C CYS A 208 9.88 16.86 5.08
N TYR A 209 11.19 16.66 5.21
CA TYR A 209 11.98 15.95 4.19
C TYR A 209 11.48 14.51 3.98
N GLU A 210 11.21 13.77 5.06
CA GLU A 210 10.66 12.42 4.96
C GLU A 210 9.24 12.41 4.39
N GLN A 211 8.44 13.44 4.70
CA GLN A 211 7.10 13.61 4.16
C GLN A 211 7.11 13.86 2.65
N LEU A 212 7.95 14.78 2.15
CA LEU A 212 8.14 15.00 0.70
C LEU A 212 8.54 13.70 0.00
N ARG A 213 9.47 12.96 0.60
CA ARG A 213 9.97 11.70 0.02
C ARG A 213 8.94 10.57 0.01
N ARG A 214 7.98 10.55 0.93
CA ARG A 214 6.96 9.49 1.05
C ARG A 214 5.68 9.79 0.26
N ASN A 215 5.47 11.04 -0.13
CA ASN A 215 4.25 11.49 -0.78
C ASN A 215 4.60 12.16 -2.12
N PRO A 216 4.95 11.37 -3.15
CA PRO A 216 5.07 11.90 -4.50
C PRO A 216 3.72 12.44 -4.97
N GLY A 217 3.75 13.46 -5.82
CA GLY A 217 2.56 14.10 -6.38
C GLY A 217 2.69 14.26 -7.89
N THR A 218 1.58 14.58 -8.54
CA THR A 218 1.54 14.87 -9.97
C THR A 218 2.27 16.19 -10.24
N CYS A 219 3.36 16.13 -10.99
CA CYS A 219 4.12 17.33 -11.38
C CYS A 219 3.26 18.19 -12.32
N PRO A 220 3.06 19.49 -12.04
CA PRO A 220 2.25 20.35 -12.91
C PRO A 220 2.87 20.59 -14.29
N ALA A 221 4.18 20.37 -14.46
CA ALA A 221 4.88 20.58 -15.73
C ALA A 221 4.88 19.33 -16.64
N CYS A 222 5.10 18.13 -16.09
CA CYS A 222 5.20 16.89 -16.89
C CYS A 222 4.09 15.87 -16.63
N VAL A 223 3.18 16.16 -15.70
CA VAL A 223 2.02 15.33 -15.32
C VAL A 223 2.39 13.95 -14.75
N GLN A 224 3.69 13.66 -14.57
CA GLN A 224 4.16 12.42 -13.97
C GLN A 224 4.12 12.50 -12.44
N ILE A 225 3.85 11.37 -11.79
CA ILE A 225 3.95 11.23 -10.33
C ILE A 225 5.43 11.21 -9.93
N LYS A 226 5.89 12.26 -9.27
CA LYS A 226 7.29 12.46 -8.87
C LYS A 226 7.39 13.16 -7.51
N ILE A 227 8.59 13.23 -6.94
CA ILE A 227 8.81 13.99 -5.71
C ILE A 227 8.92 15.48 -6.08
N LEU A 228 7.96 16.28 -5.62
CA LEU A 228 7.88 17.71 -5.93
C LEU A 228 8.67 18.54 -4.91
N ALA A 229 10.00 18.40 -4.97
CA ALA A 229 10.95 19.03 -4.05
C ALA A 229 11.72 20.21 -4.66
N TYR A 230 11.31 20.68 -5.84
CA TYR A 230 11.94 21.76 -6.61
C TYR A 230 10.91 22.83 -6.94
N LEU A 231 11.37 24.03 -7.28
CA LEU A 231 10.51 25.15 -7.67
C LEU A 231 10.70 25.47 -9.15
N SER A 232 9.61 25.83 -9.80
CA SER A 232 9.62 26.52 -11.11
C SER A 232 9.95 27.99 -10.91
N ASP A 233 10.21 28.68 -12.02
CA ASP A 233 10.41 30.14 -12.03
C ASP A 233 9.21 30.90 -11.42
N ASP A 234 7.99 30.38 -11.59
CA ASP A 234 6.75 30.91 -11.00
C ASP A 234 6.52 30.49 -9.53
N GLY A 235 7.49 29.84 -8.88
CA GLY A 235 7.39 29.40 -7.49
C GLY A 235 6.49 28.18 -7.25
N ARG A 236 5.98 27.51 -8.29
CA ARG A 236 5.20 26.27 -8.15
C ARG A 236 6.12 25.08 -7.91
N ARG A 237 5.69 24.11 -7.09
CA ARG A 237 6.44 22.88 -6.83
C ARG A 237 6.44 21.96 -8.04
N ILE A 238 7.63 21.56 -8.48
CA ILE A 238 7.85 20.69 -9.64
C ILE A 238 8.88 19.59 -9.30
N CYS A 239 9.02 18.62 -10.20
CA CYS A 239 10.05 17.58 -10.08
C CYS A 239 11.44 18.08 -10.49
N ALA A 240 12.48 17.34 -10.11
CA ALA A 240 13.87 17.68 -10.41
C ALA A 240 14.12 17.89 -11.90
N THR A 241 13.63 16.96 -12.73
CA THR A 241 13.78 16.99 -14.19
C THR A 241 13.19 18.25 -14.80
N CYS A 242 12.00 18.66 -14.35
CA CYS A 242 11.36 19.88 -14.86
C CYS A 242 12.04 21.16 -14.37
N ALA A 243 12.73 21.10 -13.24
CA ALA A 243 13.53 22.20 -12.73
C ALA A 243 14.93 22.28 -13.36
N GLY A 244 15.31 21.33 -14.23
CA GLY A 244 16.66 21.24 -14.77
C GLY A 244 17.73 20.82 -13.76
N GLU A 245 17.33 20.31 -12.59
CA GLU A 245 18.21 19.98 -11.47
C GLU A 245 18.42 18.46 -11.33
N PRO A 246 19.60 17.99 -10.88
CA PRO A 246 19.81 16.59 -10.57
C PRO A 246 18.93 16.18 -9.40
N SER A 247 18.25 15.04 -9.57
CA SER A 247 17.33 14.53 -8.55
C SER A 247 18.08 13.96 -7.36
N LEU A 248 17.82 14.52 -6.17
CA LEU A 248 18.27 13.95 -4.90
C LEU A 248 17.52 12.65 -4.53
N PHE A 249 16.45 12.35 -5.26
CA PHE A 249 15.55 11.23 -4.99
C PHE A 249 15.46 10.26 -6.16
N ALA A 250 16.29 10.37 -7.20
CA ALA A 250 16.30 9.38 -8.26
C ALA A 250 16.79 8.03 -7.74
N CYS A 251 16.13 6.95 -8.15
CA CYS A 251 16.66 5.60 -7.97
C CYS A 251 18.00 5.47 -8.69
N ALA A 252 19.02 4.95 -7.99
CA ALA A 252 20.34 4.74 -8.59
C ALA A 252 20.34 3.81 -9.82
N ASP A 253 19.36 2.91 -9.95
CA ASP A 253 19.28 1.96 -11.07
C ASP A 253 18.40 2.46 -12.22
N CYS A 254 17.22 2.99 -11.90
CA CYS A 254 16.17 3.26 -12.90
C CYS A 254 15.69 4.71 -12.95
N GLY A 255 16.28 5.60 -12.14
CA GLY A 255 15.94 7.03 -12.11
C GLY A 255 14.57 7.40 -11.50
N ARG A 256 13.72 6.41 -11.20
CA ARG A 256 12.36 6.62 -10.66
C ARG A 256 12.36 7.29 -9.27
N GLU A 257 11.37 8.16 -9.02
CA GLU A 257 11.29 9.01 -7.81
C GLU A 257 10.09 8.72 -6.90
N ASP A 258 9.04 8.03 -7.37
CA ASP A 258 7.77 7.79 -6.66
C ASP A 258 7.83 6.75 -5.51
N HIS A 259 8.80 5.82 -5.55
CA HIS A 259 8.83 4.66 -4.65
C HIS A 259 10.13 4.53 -3.85
N GLN A 260 10.62 5.58 -3.22
CA GLN A 260 11.94 5.55 -2.55
C GLN A 260 12.10 4.47 -1.44
N TYR A 261 13.15 3.65 -1.55
CA TYR A 261 13.58 2.63 -0.59
C TYR A 261 15.12 2.65 -0.41
N GLY A 262 15.60 3.47 0.53
CA GLY A 262 17.03 3.78 0.62
C GLY A 262 17.48 4.65 -0.57
N ARG A 263 18.52 4.21 -1.30
CA ARG A 263 19.06 4.85 -2.52
C ARG A 263 18.47 4.29 -3.83
N ARG A 264 17.64 3.26 -3.75
CA ARG A 264 16.96 2.63 -4.89
C ARG A 264 15.45 2.77 -4.70
N CYS A 265 14.67 2.57 -5.76
CA CYS A 265 13.22 2.51 -5.61
C CYS A 265 12.79 1.10 -5.15
N ALA A 266 11.66 1.04 -4.46
CA ALA A 266 11.08 -0.17 -3.92
C ALA A 266 10.70 -1.15 -5.04
N VAL A 267 10.42 -0.66 -6.25
CA VAL A 267 10.16 -1.51 -7.43
C VAL A 267 11.42 -2.28 -7.83
N CYS A 268 12.57 -1.63 -7.98
CA CYS A 268 13.83 -2.29 -8.32
C CYS A 268 14.26 -3.27 -7.23
N VAL A 269 14.19 -2.84 -5.96
CA VAL A 269 14.54 -3.72 -4.83
C VAL A 269 13.60 -4.92 -4.74
N LEU A 270 12.30 -4.72 -5.01
CA LEU A 270 11.34 -5.81 -5.07
C LEU A 270 11.62 -6.75 -6.24
N THR A 271 11.94 -6.21 -7.42
CA THR A 271 12.27 -7.00 -8.61
C THR A 271 13.45 -7.92 -8.36
N GLU A 272 14.51 -7.39 -7.78
CA GLU A 272 15.68 -8.18 -7.41
C GLU A 272 15.34 -9.26 -6.39
N ARG A 273 14.67 -8.90 -5.28
CA ARG A 273 14.39 -9.85 -4.20
C ARG A 273 13.37 -10.92 -4.58
N ALA A 274 12.33 -10.56 -5.31
CA ALA A 274 11.31 -11.51 -5.77
C ALA A 274 11.89 -12.46 -6.81
N THR A 275 12.72 -11.95 -7.74
CA THR A 275 13.45 -12.80 -8.69
C THR A 275 14.36 -13.76 -7.94
N ALA A 276 15.22 -13.25 -7.04
CA ALA A 276 16.14 -14.07 -6.26
C ALA A 276 15.43 -15.13 -5.40
N LEU A 277 14.27 -14.81 -4.83
CA LEU A 277 13.47 -15.78 -4.06
C LEU A 277 13.06 -16.98 -4.91
N LEU A 278 12.70 -16.75 -6.17
CA LEU A 278 12.11 -17.75 -7.08
C LEU A 278 13.13 -18.37 -8.03
N THR A 279 14.42 -17.99 -7.92
CA THR A 279 15.52 -18.60 -8.67
C THR A 279 15.86 -20.00 -8.13
N THR A 280 15.96 -20.97 -9.03
CA THR A 280 16.41 -22.35 -8.77
C THR A 280 17.88 -22.40 -8.36
N ALA A 281 18.37 -23.56 -7.93
CA ALA A 281 19.79 -23.76 -7.64
C ALA A 281 20.68 -23.50 -8.88
N ASP A 282 20.16 -23.73 -10.09
CA ASP A 282 20.85 -23.53 -11.37
C ASP A 282 20.89 -22.07 -11.84
N GLY A 283 20.39 -21.12 -11.04
CA GLY A 283 20.45 -19.69 -11.37
C GLY A 283 19.34 -19.17 -12.30
N THR A 284 18.37 -20.01 -12.67
CA THR A 284 17.22 -19.61 -13.50
C THR A 284 15.94 -19.46 -12.65
N VAL A 285 15.00 -18.60 -13.05
CA VAL A 285 13.70 -18.51 -12.35
C VAL A 285 12.90 -19.78 -12.57
N ASN A 286 12.33 -20.35 -11.50
CA ASN A 286 11.48 -21.53 -11.59
C ASN A 286 10.25 -21.25 -12.46
N ARG A 287 10.15 -21.94 -13.61
CA ARG A 287 9.12 -21.69 -14.62
C ARG A 287 7.70 -21.85 -14.10
N ALA A 288 7.46 -22.81 -13.21
CA ALA A 288 6.14 -23.04 -12.61
C ALA A 288 5.69 -21.88 -11.70
N LEU A 289 6.65 -21.13 -11.14
CA LEU A 289 6.40 -19.96 -10.30
C LEU A 289 6.45 -18.63 -11.07
N GLY A 290 6.57 -18.66 -12.40
CA GLY A 290 6.50 -17.46 -13.26
C GLY A 290 5.25 -16.59 -13.04
N PRO A 291 4.04 -17.16 -12.89
CA PRO A 291 2.84 -16.41 -12.52
C PRO A 291 2.96 -15.71 -11.17
N VAL A 292 3.65 -16.34 -10.19
CA VAL A 292 3.93 -15.75 -8.87
C VAL A 292 4.83 -14.54 -9.01
N LEU A 293 5.94 -14.66 -9.74
CA LEU A 293 6.85 -13.54 -9.98
C LEU A 293 6.10 -12.36 -10.60
N SER A 294 5.34 -12.62 -11.67
CA SER A 294 4.57 -11.59 -12.38
C SER A 294 3.58 -10.88 -11.44
N ALA A 295 2.88 -11.64 -10.59
CA ALA A 295 1.94 -11.11 -9.63
C ALA A 295 2.61 -10.25 -8.54
N LEU A 296 3.78 -10.68 -8.03
CA LEU A 296 4.56 -9.92 -7.06
C LEU A 296 5.08 -8.59 -7.63
N LEU A 297 5.41 -8.54 -8.93
CA LEU A 297 5.93 -7.32 -9.58
C LEU A 297 4.83 -6.33 -10.01
N ALA A 298 3.60 -6.81 -10.22
CA ALA A 298 2.47 -5.98 -10.65
C ALA A 298 1.77 -5.18 -9.52
N VAL A 299 2.37 -5.14 -8.33
CA VAL A 299 1.78 -4.51 -7.12
C VAL A 299 1.93 -2.98 -7.10
N ASP A 300 0.88 -2.27 -6.69
CA ASP A 300 0.93 -0.80 -6.55
C ASP A 300 1.72 -0.34 -5.32
N ARG A 301 1.86 -1.22 -4.31
CA ARG A 301 2.57 -0.92 -3.06
C ARG A 301 3.75 -1.87 -2.85
N PRO A 302 4.87 -1.68 -3.59
CA PRO A 302 6.04 -2.56 -3.49
C PRO A 302 6.61 -2.69 -2.08
N LYS A 303 6.49 -1.66 -1.24
CA LYS A 303 6.99 -1.68 0.15
C LYS A 303 6.26 -2.69 1.03
N SER A 304 4.96 -2.85 0.86
CA SER A 304 4.18 -3.85 1.60
C SER A 304 4.59 -5.26 1.20
N THR A 305 4.84 -5.46 -0.10
CA THR A 305 5.34 -6.73 -0.63
C THR A 305 6.74 -7.05 -0.14
N LEU A 306 7.64 -6.07 -0.13
CA LEU A 306 8.97 -6.21 0.45
C LEU A 306 8.93 -6.60 1.94
N PHE A 307 8.00 -6.01 2.70
CA PHE A 307 7.83 -6.36 4.11
C PHE A 307 7.33 -7.80 4.28
N TRP A 308 6.37 -8.23 3.48
CA TRP A 308 5.87 -9.61 3.51
C TRP A 308 6.95 -10.63 3.11
N LEU A 309 7.72 -10.34 2.05
CA LEU A 309 8.86 -11.17 1.64
C LEU A 309 9.89 -11.36 2.76
N GLN A 310 10.03 -10.39 3.66
CA GLN A 310 10.99 -10.44 4.77
C GLN A 310 10.47 -11.17 6.02
N GLN A 311 9.15 -11.25 6.20
CA GLN A 311 8.55 -11.64 7.49
C GLN A 311 7.60 -12.83 7.40
N SER A 312 7.28 -13.31 6.20
CA SER A 312 6.28 -14.36 6.00
C SER A 312 6.90 -15.73 5.83
N GLN A 313 6.42 -16.69 6.63
CA GLN A 313 6.64 -18.13 6.39
C GLN A 313 6.20 -18.56 4.98
N GLY A 314 5.26 -17.85 4.35
CA GLY A 314 4.84 -18.11 2.97
C GLY A 314 5.96 -17.83 1.95
N ALA A 315 6.82 -16.85 2.19
CA ALA A 315 7.97 -16.57 1.33
C ALA A 315 9.04 -17.66 1.45
N ASP A 316 9.26 -18.19 2.67
CA ASP A 316 10.17 -19.32 2.88
C ASP A 316 9.69 -20.59 2.17
N LEU A 317 8.39 -20.87 2.22
CA LEU A 317 7.78 -21.98 1.49
C LEU A 317 7.92 -21.80 -0.03
N LEU A 318 7.73 -20.59 -0.57
CA LEU A 318 7.98 -20.29 -1.98
C LEU A 318 9.43 -20.53 -2.37
N ARG A 319 10.39 -20.15 -1.52
CA ARG A 319 11.81 -20.42 -1.77
C ARG A 319 12.10 -21.91 -1.82
N ARG A 320 11.59 -22.69 -0.85
CA ARG A 320 11.74 -24.15 -0.80
C ARG A 320 11.12 -24.83 -2.02
N MET A 321 9.97 -24.35 -2.49
CA MET A 321 9.38 -24.80 -3.75
C MET A 321 10.24 -24.43 -4.96
N ALA A 322 10.78 -23.21 -5.00
CA ALA A 322 11.59 -22.73 -6.12
C ALA A 322 12.85 -23.57 -6.32
N ILE A 323 13.52 -23.97 -5.24
CA ILE A 323 14.74 -24.80 -5.27
C ILE A 323 14.47 -26.31 -5.32
N GLY A 324 13.21 -26.74 -5.23
CA GLY A 324 12.82 -28.15 -5.36
C GLY A 324 12.73 -28.95 -4.05
N ASP A 325 12.94 -28.33 -2.88
CA ASP A 325 12.80 -28.99 -1.57
C ASP A 325 11.36 -29.43 -1.26
N ILE A 326 10.37 -28.75 -1.84
CA ILE A 326 8.95 -29.06 -1.70
C ILE A 326 8.36 -29.11 -3.11
N ALA A 327 7.67 -30.21 -3.45
CA ALA A 327 6.95 -30.29 -4.71
C ALA A 327 5.81 -29.25 -4.76
N ILE A 328 5.58 -28.67 -5.94
CA ILE A 328 4.50 -27.71 -6.17
C ILE A 328 3.19 -28.49 -6.38
N SER A 329 2.61 -28.98 -5.28
CA SER A 329 1.35 -29.74 -5.30
C SER A 329 0.55 -29.53 -4.00
N HIS A 330 -0.75 -29.82 -4.03
CA HIS A 330 -1.55 -29.79 -2.81
C HIS A 330 -1.12 -30.85 -1.80
N ASP A 331 -0.76 -32.04 -2.27
CA ASP A 331 -0.30 -33.16 -1.43
C ASP A 331 0.95 -32.80 -0.62
N ALA A 332 1.93 -32.15 -1.27
CA ALA A 332 3.14 -31.70 -0.59
C ALA A 332 2.86 -30.62 0.46
N LEU A 333 1.87 -29.77 0.20
CA LEU A 333 1.42 -28.78 1.18
C LEU A 333 0.62 -29.40 2.34
N ASP A 334 -0.14 -30.48 2.10
CA ASP A 334 -0.91 -31.17 3.14
C ASP A 334 -0.03 -31.97 4.12
N ALA A 335 1.18 -32.34 3.70
CA ALA A 335 2.18 -32.95 4.58
C ALA A 335 2.82 -31.97 5.59
N LEU A 336 2.60 -30.66 5.43
CA LEU A 336 3.16 -29.63 6.32
C LEU A 336 2.18 -29.27 7.46
N PRO A 337 2.70 -28.78 8.61
CA PRO A 337 1.85 -28.25 9.67
C PRO A 337 0.95 -27.12 9.17
N ARG A 338 -0.35 -27.19 9.47
CA ARG A 338 -1.31 -26.18 9.04
C ARG A 338 -1.08 -24.87 9.77
N THR A 339 -0.72 -23.83 9.03
CA THR A 339 -0.61 -22.45 9.52
C THR A 339 -1.44 -21.51 8.64
N ARG A 340 -1.79 -20.33 9.17
CA ARG A 340 -2.47 -19.29 8.37
C ARG A 340 -1.65 -18.88 7.13
N ALA A 341 -0.32 -18.90 7.24
CA ALA A 341 0.58 -18.58 6.13
C ALA A 341 0.56 -19.65 5.04
N LEU A 342 0.49 -20.93 5.41
CA LEU A 342 0.34 -22.04 4.48
C LEU A 342 -1.01 -21.97 3.74
N ASP A 343 -2.11 -21.77 4.47
CA ASP A 343 -3.44 -21.65 3.86
C ASP A 343 -3.52 -20.44 2.90
N TYR A 344 -2.91 -19.31 3.29
CA TYR A 344 -2.77 -18.14 2.44
C TYR A 344 -1.97 -18.44 1.17
N LEU A 345 -0.81 -19.11 1.30
CA LEU A 345 0.03 -19.47 0.18
C LEU A 345 -0.68 -20.45 -0.77
N ARG A 346 -1.39 -21.45 -0.25
CA ARG A 346 -2.18 -22.38 -1.06
C ARG A 346 -3.24 -21.64 -1.88
N ASP A 347 -3.99 -20.74 -1.25
CA ASP A 347 -4.97 -19.90 -1.93
C ASP A 347 -4.32 -18.99 -2.99
N PHE A 348 -3.15 -18.44 -2.68
CA PHE A 348 -2.36 -17.60 -3.60
C PHE A 348 -1.91 -18.37 -4.85
N LEU A 349 -1.32 -19.55 -4.67
CA LEU A 349 -0.87 -20.40 -5.78
C LEU A 349 -2.04 -20.89 -6.63
N THR A 350 -3.17 -21.23 -5.99
CA THR A 350 -4.40 -21.63 -6.69
C THR A 350 -4.99 -20.47 -7.48
N ALA A 351 -5.00 -19.26 -6.91
CA ALA A 351 -5.51 -18.05 -7.57
C ALA A 351 -4.71 -17.69 -8.82
N LEU A 352 -3.40 -17.95 -8.81
CA LEU A 352 -2.49 -17.72 -9.93
C LEU A 352 -2.43 -18.89 -10.93
N GLY A 353 -3.19 -19.96 -10.69
CA GLY A 353 -3.20 -21.15 -11.55
C GLY A 353 -1.95 -22.02 -11.46
N VAL A 354 -1.09 -21.79 -10.46
CA VAL A 354 0.09 -22.63 -10.19
C VAL A 354 -0.32 -23.96 -9.55
N LEU A 355 -1.37 -23.93 -8.72
CA LEU A 355 -2.02 -25.13 -8.20
C LEU A 355 -3.42 -25.27 -8.81
N PRO A 356 -3.90 -26.51 -9.04
CA PRO A 356 -5.26 -26.72 -9.53
C PRO A 356 -6.29 -26.28 -8.48
N PRO A 357 -7.52 -25.89 -8.88
CA PRO A 357 -8.58 -25.54 -7.93
C PRO A 357 -8.88 -26.69 -6.97
N GLN A 358 -8.77 -26.46 -5.66
CA GLN A 358 -9.04 -27.46 -4.63
C GLN A 358 -10.25 -27.10 -3.79
N HIS A 359 -11.22 -28.02 -3.73
CA HIS A 359 -12.34 -27.92 -2.80
C HIS A 359 -12.01 -28.70 -1.53
N VAL A 360 -11.23 -28.07 -0.64
CA VAL A 360 -10.79 -28.66 0.65
C VAL A 360 -11.95 -29.31 1.42
N GLU A 361 -13.15 -28.72 1.38
CA GLU A 361 -14.35 -29.27 2.04
C GLU A 361 -14.85 -30.57 1.40
N LEU A 362 -14.72 -30.71 0.07
CA LEU A 362 -15.10 -31.92 -0.66
C LEU A 362 -14.09 -33.04 -0.41
N GLU A 363 -12.80 -32.73 -0.45
CA GLU A 363 -11.75 -33.73 -0.22
C GLU A 363 -11.77 -34.26 1.20
N ARG A 364 -12.09 -33.40 2.19
CA ARG A 364 -12.27 -33.83 3.59
C ARG A 364 -13.52 -34.68 3.81
N LEU A 365 -14.46 -34.76 2.86
CA LEU A 365 -15.65 -35.59 3.04
C LEU A 365 -15.34 -37.08 2.91
N THR A 366 -14.46 -37.47 1.99
CA THR A 366 -14.17 -38.89 1.74
C THR A 366 -13.45 -39.56 2.92
N PRO A 367 -12.36 -39.00 3.49
CA PRO A 367 -11.71 -39.59 4.67
C PRO A 367 -12.64 -39.60 5.88
N TRP A 368 -13.38 -38.52 6.10
CA TRP A 368 -14.36 -38.43 7.19
C TRP A 368 -15.47 -39.49 7.07
N LEU A 369 -16.01 -39.70 5.86
CA LEU A 369 -17.02 -40.71 5.60
C LEU A 369 -16.49 -42.11 5.92
N ARG A 370 -15.24 -42.40 5.53
CA ARG A 370 -14.59 -43.67 5.83
C ARG A 370 -14.48 -43.93 7.33
N THR A 371 -14.02 -42.93 8.10
CA THR A 371 -13.95 -43.04 9.57
C THR A 371 -15.34 -43.25 10.18
N MET A 372 -16.32 -42.42 9.80
CA MET A 372 -17.68 -42.55 10.32
C MET A 372 -18.30 -43.92 10.02
N LEU A 373 -18.09 -44.46 8.82
CA LEU A 373 -18.62 -45.77 8.45
C LEU A 373 -17.93 -46.92 9.21
N ALA A 374 -16.67 -46.75 9.59
CA ALA A 374 -15.94 -47.74 10.39
C ALA A 374 -16.45 -47.80 11.84
N ASP A 375 -16.99 -46.69 12.36
CA ASP A 375 -17.57 -46.61 13.71
C ASP A 375 -19.01 -47.15 13.77
N LEU A 376 -19.64 -47.44 12.63
CA LEU A 376 -21.01 -47.96 12.57
C LEU A 376 -21.03 -49.50 12.52
N PRO A 377 -22.09 -50.14 13.05
CA PRO A 377 -22.34 -51.56 12.80
C PRO A 377 -22.34 -51.88 11.30
N ALA A 378 -21.86 -53.06 10.92
CA ALA A 378 -21.70 -53.45 9.52
C ALA A 378 -23.01 -53.43 8.72
N ALA A 379 -24.16 -53.70 9.37
CA ALA A 379 -25.47 -53.62 8.75
C ALA A 379 -25.85 -52.17 8.40
N ASP A 380 -25.60 -51.23 9.32
CA ASP A 380 -25.92 -49.81 9.13
C ASP A 380 -24.99 -49.17 8.09
N ALA A 381 -23.70 -49.49 8.14
CA ALA A 381 -22.72 -48.99 7.18
C ALA A 381 -23.09 -49.37 5.72
N ARG A 382 -23.64 -50.57 5.49
CA ARG A 382 -24.12 -51.02 4.17
C ARG A 382 -25.28 -50.18 3.63
N VAL A 383 -26.08 -49.57 4.50
CA VAL A 383 -27.20 -48.71 4.09
C VAL A 383 -26.76 -47.25 3.96
N VAL A 384 -25.94 -46.76 4.88
CA VAL A 384 -25.48 -45.37 4.88
C VAL A 384 -24.51 -45.10 3.73
N HIS A 385 -23.61 -46.03 3.40
CA HIS A 385 -22.58 -45.81 2.38
C HIS A 385 -23.16 -45.50 0.98
N PRO A 386 -24.11 -46.29 0.42
CA PRO A 386 -24.73 -45.97 -0.86
C PRO A 386 -25.51 -44.64 -0.85
N TYR A 387 -26.19 -44.31 0.26
CA TYR A 387 -26.85 -43.01 0.40
C TYR A 387 -25.83 -41.87 0.37
N ALA A 388 -24.75 -41.99 1.13
CA ALA A 388 -23.68 -41.00 1.19
C ALA A 388 -23.04 -40.78 -0.19
N GLU A 389 -22.61 -41.84 -0.89
CA GLU A 389 -21.97 -41.72 -2.21
C GLU A 389 -22.92 -41.18 -3.28
N TRP A 390 -24.07 -41.82 -3.46
CA TRP A 390 -24.92 -41.57 -4.62
C TRP A 390 -25.83 -40.36 -4.48
N HIS A 391 -26.25 -40.03 -3.26
CA HIS A 391 -27.20 -38.93 -3.03
C HIS A 391 -26.51 -37.67 -2.53
N VAL A 392 -25.62 -37.80 -1.55
CA VAL A 392 -25.00 -36.65 -0.88
C VAL A 392 -23.72 -36.20 -1.60
N LEU A 393 -22.74 -37.10 -1.77
CA LEU A 393 -21.45 -36.79 -2.37
C LEU A 393 -21.57 -36.46 -3.84
N ARG A 394 -22.35 -37.20 -4.63
CA ARG A 394 -22.61 -36.86 -6.04
C ARG A 394 -23.12 -35.43 -6.23
N ARG A 395 -24.11 -34.99 -5.43
CA ARG A 395 -24.62 -33.60 -5.48
C ARG A 395 -23.59 -32.59 -5.00
N THR A 396 -22.78 -32.94 -4.01
CA THR A 396 -21.74 -32.07 -3.47
C THR A 396 -20.62 -31.88 -4.50
N ARG A 397 -20.19 -32.96 -5.18
CA ARG A 397 -19.24 -32.96 -6.31
C ARG A 397 -19.77 -32.12 -7.48
N ALA A 398 -21.02 -32.33 -7.92
CA ALA A 398 -21.63 -31.55 -8.99
C ALA A 398 -21.78 -30.04 -8.66
N LYS A 399 -21.89 -29.67 -7.38
CA LYS A 399 -21.85 -28.26 -6.96
C LYS A 399 -20.42 -27.71 -6.94
N ALA A 400 -19.44 -28.53 -6.57
CA ALA A 400 -18.03 -28.15 -6.58
C ALA A 400 -17.55 -27.89 -8.01
N GLU A 401 -17.84 -28.78 -8.96
CA GLU A 401 -17.52 -28.62 -10.39
C GLU A 401 -18.07 -27.32 -10.98
N ARG A 402 -19.26 -26.89 -10.54
CA ARG A 402 -19.88 -25.62 -10.95
C ARG A 402 -19.38 -24.40 -10.15
N GLY A 403 -18.42 -24.56 -9.25
CA GLY A 403 -17.93 -23.50 -8.35
C GLY A 403 -18.97 -23.03 -7.32
N GLN A 404 -20.07 -23.76 -7.14
CA GLN A 404 -21.21 -23.38 -6.31
C GLN A 404 -21.15 -23.96 -4.89
N LEU A 405 -20.27 -24.94 -4.62
CA LEU A 405 -20.13 -25.53 -3.30
C LEU A 405 -19.73 -24.47 -2.25
N THR A 406 -20.48 -24.40 -1.16
CA THR A 406 -20.17 -23.57 0.00
C THR A 406 -19.71 -24.44 1.17
N ALA A 407 -18.95 -23.89 2.10
CA ALA A 407 -18.61 -24.58 3.36
C ALA A 407 -19.87 -24.99 4.14
N ALA A 408 -20.93 -24.17 4.11
CA ALA A 408 -22.22 -24.53 4.68
C ALA A 408 -22.87 -25.71 3.94
N GLY A 409 -22.76 -25.77 2.61
CA GLY A 409 -23.25 -26.88 1.80
C GLY A 409 -22.54 -28.21 2.11
N ALA A 410 -21.21 -28.19 2.28
CA ALA A 410 -20.45 -29.37 2.69
C ALA A 410 -20.79 -29.81 4.12
N ARG A 411 -20.90 -28.87 5.07
CA ARG A 411 -21.39 -29.16 6.44
C ARG A 411 -22.79 -29.75 6.44
N ASN A 412 -23.69 -29.24 5.59
CA ASN A 412 -25.02 -29.80 5.42
C ASN A 412 -24.97 -31.23 4.88
N GLY A 413 -24.08 -31.52 3.94
CA GLY A 413 -23.82 -32.88 3.46
C GLY A 413 -23.42 -33.83 4.59
N ARG A 414 -22.47 -33.41 5.45
CA ARG A 414 -22.10 -34.18 6.65
C ARG A 414 -23.28 -34.39 7.61
N ALA A 415 -24.07 -33.34 7.83
CA ALA A 415 -25.23 -33.41 8.71
C ALA A 415 -26.27 -34.43 8.21
N LEU A 416 -26.53 -34.48 6.89
CA LEU A 416 -27.42 -35.47 6.27
C LEU A 416 -26.95 -36.91 6.54
N ILE A 417 -25.67 -37.19 6.27
CA ILE A 417 -25.10 -38.53 6.45
C ILE A 417 -25.09 -38.92 7.94
N ARG A 418 -24.64 -38.01 8.81
CA ARG A 418 -24.59 -38.24 10.26
C ARG A 418 -25.97 -38.49 10.85
N THR A 419 -26.99 -37.74 10.43
CA THR A 419 -28.36 -37.93 10.91
C THR A 419 -28.95 -39.27 10.44
N ALA A 420 -28.62 -39.74 9.23
CA ALA A 420 -28.98 -41.10 8.81
C ALA A 420 -28.34 -42.16 9.72
N GLY A 421 -27.03 -42.05 10.01
CA GLY A 421 -26.34 -42.99 10.91
C GLY A 421 -26.92 -42.98 12.34
N HIS A 422 -27.21 -41.80 12.90
CA HIS A 422 -27.82 -41.70 14.23
C HIS A 422 -29.22 -42.31 14.28
N PHE A 423 -30.02 -42.17 13.23
CA PHE A 423 -31.35 -42.79 13.20
C PHE A 423 -31.27 -44.32 13.18
N LEU A 424 -30.30 -44.91 12.45
CA LEU A 424 -30.10 -46.36 12.48
C LEU A 424 -29.61 -46.87 13.84
N GLY A 425 -28.69 -46.13 14.48
CA GLY A 425 -28.28 -46.40 15.85
C GLY A 425 -29.47 -46.35 16.83
N TRP A 426 -30.30 -45.31 16.73
CA TRP A 426 -31.49 -45.16 17.55
C TRP A 426 -32.49 -46.32 17.34
N LEU A 427 -32.74 -46.74 16.10
CA LEU A 427 -33.60 -47.89 15.82
C LEU A 427 -33.07 -49.17 16.50
N THR A 428 -31.75 -49.36 16.47
CA THR A 428 -31.09 -50.51 17.10
C THR A 428 -31.24 -50.47 18.62
N GLU A 429 -31.06 -49.31 19.25
CA GLU A 429 -31.28 -49.09 20.68
C GLU A 429 -32.73 -49.39 21.11
N HIS A 430 -33.69 -49.15 20.21
CA HIS A 430 -35.12 -49.43 20.43
C HIS A 430 -35.54 -50.84 19.95
N GLY A 431 -34.57 -51.75 19.74
CA GLY A 431 -34.83 -53.16 19.43
C GLY A 431 -35.48 -53.41 18.07
N THR A 432 -35.37 -52.46 17.14
CA THR A 432 -35.89 -52.58 15.77
C THR A 432 -34.78 -52.39 14.75
N THR A 433 -35.10 -52.53 13.48
CA THR A 433 -34.18 -52.36 12.36
C THR A 433 -34.82 -51.45 11.33
N LEU A 434 -34.01 -50.93 10.41
CA LEU A 434 -34.52 -50.12 9.32
C LEU A 434 -35.62 -50.84 8.50
N THR A 435 -35.48 -52.14 8.25
CA THR A 435 -36.46 -52.96 7.51
C THR A 435 -37.78 -53.17 8.24
N THR A 436 -37.77 -53.18 9.58
CA THR A 436 -38.94 -53.40 10.43
C THR A 436 -39.48 -52.12 11.04
N ALA A 437 -38.87 -50.98 10.74
CA ALA A 437 -39.28 -49.68 11.23
C ALA A 437 -40.70 -49.35 10.75
N ARG A 438 -41.48 -48.72 11.63
CA ARG A 438 -42.87 -48.31 11.41
C ARG A 438 -42.95 -46.80 11.55
N GLN A 439 -44.03 -46.21 11.07
CA GLN A 439 -44.27 -44.78 11.20
C GLN A 439 -44.19 -44.30 12.66
N SER A 440 -44.70 -45.11 13.61
CA SER A 440 -44.62 -44.81 15.05
C SER A 440 -43.18 -44.62 15.57
N HIS A 441 -42.24 -45.44 15.11
CA HIS A 441 -40.82 -45.31 15.48
C HIS A 441 -40.20 -44.04 14.88
N LEU A 442 -40.59 -43.67 13.66
CA LEU A 442 -40.15 -42.41 13.06
C LEU A 442 -40.70 -41.21 13.84
N ASP A 443 -41.99 -41.25 14.18
CA ASP A 443 -42.64 -40.17 14.91
C ASP A 443 -42.01 -39.98 16.29
N GLU A 444 -41.74 -41.08 17.02
CA GLU A 444 -41.04 -41.08 18.31
C GLU A 444 -39.62 -40.48 18.19
N TYR A 445 -38.83 -40.93 17.21
CA TYR A 445 -37.51 -40.36 16.94
C TYR A 445 -37.57 -38.85 16.67
N LEU A 446 -38.58 -38.38 15.93
CA LEU A 446 -38.75 -36.97 15.60
C LEU A 446 -39.26 -36.13 16.77
N VAL A 447 -39.99 -36.71 17.72
CA VAL A 447 -40.36 -36.06 18.99
C VAL A 447 -39.11 -35.81 19.84
N GLU A 448 -38.22 -36.80 19.94
CA GLU A 448 -36.94 -36.64 20.64
C GLU A 448 -35.97 -35.70 19.90
N HIS A 449 -36.05 -35.66 18.57
CA HIS A 449 -35.11 -34.95 17.71
C HIS A 449 -35.79 -34.02 16.69
N PRO A 450 -36.55 -33.00 17.12
CA PRO A 450 -37.42 -32.19 16.24
C PRO A 450 -36.66 -31.43 15.14
N GLY A 451 -35.38 -31.09 15.35
CA GLY A 451 -34.54 -30.44 14.35
C GLY A 451 -34.03 -31.36 13.22
N ARG A 452 -34.30 -32.66 13.26
CA ARG A 452 -33.76 -33.68 12.33
C ARG A 452 -34.65 -33.99 11.14
N VAL A 453 -35.93 -33.60 11.18
CA VAL A 453 -36.94 -33.84 10.13
C VAL A 453 -36.38 -33.59 8.72
N ARG A 454 -35.85 -32.39 8.47
CA ARG A 454 -35.33 -31.97 7.16
C ARG A 454 -34.10 -32.73 6.66
N PHE A 455 -33.41 -33.44 7.55
CA PHE A 455 -32.19 -34.19 7.23
C PHE A 455 -32.47 -35.67 6.96
N LEU A 456 -33.62 -36.18 7.41
CA LEU A 456 -34.01 -37.57 7.29
C LEU A 456 -34.81 -37.86 6.01
N ASP A 457 -35.62 -36.90 5.56
CA ASP A 457 -36.52 -37.02 4.40
C ASP A 457 -35.82 -37.65 3.17
N GLY A 458 -34.74 -37.05 2.69
CA GLY A 458 -34.00 -37.57 1.52
C GLY A 458 -33.36 -38.94 1.72
N PHE A 459 -33.05 -39.33 2.95
CA PHE A 459 -32.58 -40.69 3.28
C PHE A 459 -33.72 -41.70 3.21
N LEU A 460 -34.86 -41.40 3.85
CA LEU A 460 -36.02 -42.27 3.87
C LEU A 460 -36.63 -42.45 2.47
N THR A 461 -36.81 -41.37 1.71
CA THR A 461 -37.26 -41.47 0.30
C THR A 461 -36.30 -42.34 -0.49
N GLY A 462 -34.99 -42.12 -0.37
CA GLY A 462 -33.99 -42.89 -1.10
C GLY A 462 -33.89 -44.37 -0.66
N ALA A 463 -34.26 -44.70 0.57
CA ALA A 463 -34.31 -46.08 1.06
C ALA A 463 -35.60 -46.78 0.59
N HIS A 464 -36.73 -46.09 0.59
CA HIS A 464 -38.01 -46.57 0.08
C HIS A 464 -37.97 -46.80 -1.44
N ASP A 465 -37.40 -45.86 -2.22
CA ASP A 465 -37.23 -46.00 -3.68
C ASP A 465 -36.41 -47.25 -4.07
N ARG A 466 -35.50 -47.67 -3.17
CA ARG A 466 -34.69 -48.89 -3.31
C ARG A 466 -35.35 -50.13 -2.70
N ARG A 467 -36.58 -50.01 -2.20
CA ARG A 467 -37.37 -51.06 -1.54
C ARG A 467 -36.68 -51.66 -0.31
N LEU A 468 -35.89 -50.85 0.41
CA LEU A 468 -35.21 -51.28 1.64
C LEU A 468 -36.11 -51.14 2.88
N ILE A 469 -37.14 -50.30 2.81
CA ILE A 469 -38.07 -49.98 3.91
C ILE A 469 -39.50 -49.83 3.43
N ALA A 470 -40.45 -49.89 4.37
CA ALA A 470 -41.80 -49.40 4.16
C ALA A 470 -41.83 -47.86 3.97
N ASP A 471 -42.93 -47.33 3.45
CA ASP A 471 -43.10 -45.87 3.23
C ASP A 471 -43.21 -45.13 4.58
N LEU A 472 -42.07 -44.66 5.08
CA LEU A 472 -41.98 -43.82 6.28
C LEU A 472 -41.97 -42.35 5.88
N ARG A 473 -42.98 -41.59 6.32
CA ARG A 473 -43.20 -40.22 5.89
C ARG A 473 -42.81 -39.23 6.98
N THR A 474 -41.89 -38.33 6.67
CA THR A 474 -41.62 -37.20 7.56
C THR A 474 -42.73 -36.15 7.45
N PRO A 475 -43.11 -35.48 8.56
CA PRO A 475 -44.05 -34.36 8.50
C PRO A 475 -43.55 -33.29 7.52
N ARG A 476 -44.45 -32.83 6.63
CA ARG A 476 -44.15 -31.65 5.80
C ARG A 476 -43.97 -30.47 6.75
N GLN A 477 -42.74 -29.96 6.84
CA GLN A 477 -42.54 -28.66 7.48
C GLN A 477 -43.28 -27.61 6.66
N GLN A 478 -44.39 -27.09 7.18
CA GLN A 478 -44.96 -25.84 6.68
C GLN A 478 -43.84 -24.81 6.73
N ARG A 479 -43.49 -24.25 5.56
CA ARG A 479 -42.60 -23.09 5.53
C ARG A 479 -43.37 -21.98 6.22
N SER A 480 -42.85 -21.49 7.35
CA SER A 480 -43.33 -20.24 7.92
C SER A 480 -43.26 -19.17 6.82
N GLU A 481 -44.33 -18.40 6.66
CA GLU A 481 -44.36 -17.29 5.73
C GLU A 481 -43.22 -16.31 6.06
N PRO A 482 -42.66 -15.61 5.06
CA PRO A 482 -41.58 -14.67 5.30
C PRO A 482 -42.06 -13.57 6.25
N ASP A 483 -41.47 -13.49 7.43
CA ASP A 483 -41.71 -12.37 8.34
C ASP A 483 -41.16 -11.08 7.70
N VAL A 484 -42.03 -10.11 7.43
CA VAL A 484 -41.70 -8.80 6.83
C VAL A 484 -41.89 -7.73 7.91
N THR A 485 -40.93 -7.61 8.80
CA THR A 485 -40.99 -6.72 9.98
C THR A 485 -40.29 -5.37 9.77
N LEU A 486 -39.75 -5.10 8.58
CA LEU A 486 -39.04 -3.85 8.31
C LEU A 486 -40.02 -2.81 7.75
N ALA A 487 -40.32 -1.77 8.53
CA ALA A 487 -41.09 -0.62 8.07
C ALA A 487 -40.38 0.06 6.89
N ASP A 488 -41.14 0.47 5.86
CA ASP A 488 -40.60 1.01 4.61
C ASP A 488 -39.75 2.27 4.83
N ASP A 489 -40.14 3.15 5.76
CA ASP A 489 -39.41 4.39 6.06
C ASP A 489 -38.00 4.10 6.60
N HIS A 490 -37.88 3.12 7.51
CA HIS A 490 -36.58 2.73 8.06
C HIS A 490 -35.68 2.11 6.99
N ARG A 491 -36.24 1.36 6.04
CA ARG A 491 -35.49 0.82 4.90
C ARG A 491 -34.92 1.93 4.03
N TRP A 492 -35.71 2.95 3.70
CA TRP A 492 -35.26 4.07 2.86
C TRP A 492 -34.25 4.98 3.55
N THR A 493 -34.35 5.19 4.87
CA THR A 493 -33.30 5.89 5.63
C THR A 493 -31.94 5.20 5.48
N ILE A 494 -31.90 3.87 5.61
CA ILE A 494 -30.65 3.11 5.44
C ILE A 494 -30.15 3.19 3.99
N VAL A 495 -31.05 3.20 2.99
CA VAL A 495 -30.66 3.39 1.58
C VAL A 495 -29.97 4.75 1.40
N GLU A 496 -30.54 5.84 1.93
CA GLU A 496 -29.95 7.17 1.84
C GLU A 496 -28.57 7.25 2.51
N GLU A 497 -28.41 6.66 3.71
CA GLU A 497 -27.13 6.56 4.40
C GLU A 497 -26.09 5.81 3.54
N LEU A 498 -26.44 4.64 2.98
CA LEU A 498 -25.52 3.88 2.15
C LEU A 498 -25.18 4.56 0.83
N LEU A 499 -26.06 5.41 0.29
CA LEU A 499 -25.79 6.17 -0.93
C LEU A 499 -24.81 7.31 -0.70
N HIS A 500 -24.76 7.92 0.49
CA HIS A 500 -24.01 9.17 0.72
C HIS A 500 -22.89 9.08 1.77
N ASP A 501 -22.94 8.15 2.73
CA ASP A 501 -21.95 8.07 3.81
C ASP A 501 -20.60 7.50 3.32
N GLU A 502 -19.61 8.38 3.14
CA GLU A 502 -18.24 8.00 2.76
C GLU A 502 -17.41 7.39 3.89
N THR A 503 -17.89 7.42 5.14
CA THR A 503 -17.22 6.76 6.27
C THR A 503 -17.36 5.24 6.19
N LEU A 504 -18.44 4.76 5.56
CA LEU A 504 -18.69 3.35 5.35
C LEU A 504 -17.83 2.79 4.20
N PRO A 505 -17.32 1.56 4.33
CA PRO A 505 -16.62 0.91 3.23
C PRO A 505 -17.49 0.81 1.97
N LEU A 506 -16.99 1.27 0.82
CA LEU A 506 -17.69 1.18 -0.48
C LEU A 506 -18.25 -0.22 -0.78
N ASP A 507 -17.50 -1.27 -0.42
CA ASP A 507 -17.94 -2.65 -0.60
C ASP A 507 -19.14 -3.03 0.27
N THR A 508 -19.28 -2.46 1.46
CA THR A 508 -20.47 -2.59 2.33
C THR A 508 -21.64 -1.79 1.75
N ARG A 509 -21.40 -0.56 1.27
CA ARG A 509 -22.42 0.32 0.69
C ARG A 509 -23.11 -0.32 -0.52
N VAL A 510 -22.34 -0.70 -1.54
CA VAL A 510 -22.89 -1.34 -2.75
C VAL A 510 -23.58 -2.67 -2.41
N ALA A 511 -22.99 -3.48 -1.52
CA ALA A 511 -23.61 -4.75 -1.12
C ALA A 511 -24.94 -4.53 -0.38
N GLY A 512 -25.02 -3.54 0.51
CA GLY A 512 -26.24 -3.22 1.25
C GLY A 512 -27.33 -2.72 0.30
N LEU A 513 -26.99 -1.87 -0.65
CA LEU A 513 -27.92 -1.39 -1.69
C LEU A 513 -28.42 -2.55 -2.57
N PHE A 514 -27.57 -3.52 -2.92
CA PHE A 514 -28.02 -4.72 -3.64
C PHE A 514 -28.97 -5.61 -2.82
N VAL A 515 -28.84 -5.62 -1.48
CA VAL A 515 -29.80 -6.30 -0.60
C VAL A 515 -31.12 -5.52 -0.50
N LEU A 516 -31.05 -4.21 -0.26
CA LEU A 516 -32.20 -3.35 0.06
C LEU A 516 -33.06 -2.99 -1.15
N LEU A 517 -32.45 -2.88 -2.34
CA LEU A 517 -33.13 -2.46 -3.58
C LEU A 517 -33.49 -3.64 -4.47
N PHE A 518 -32.63 -4.66 -4.54
CA PHE A 518 -32.79 -5.79 -5.47
C PHE A 518 -33.04 -7.12 -4.78
N GLY A 519 -33.16 -7.13 -3.44
CA GLY A 519 -33.38 -8.35 -2.68
C GLY A 519 -32.30 -9.40 -2.93
N GLN A 520 -31.05 -9.02 -3.21
CA GLN A 520 -30.01 -9.98 -3.58
C GLN A 520 -29.42 -10.67 -2.35
N PRO A 521 -29.14 -11.99 -2.40
CA PRO A 521 -28.62 -12.69 -1.24
C PRO A 521 -27.13 -12.36 -1.09
N VAL A 522 -26.68 -12.07 0.13
CA VAL A 522 -25.26 -11.76 0.43
C VAL A 522 -24.31 -12.82 -0.11
N THR A 523 -24.70 -14.09 -0.10
CA THR A 523 -23.90 -15.19 -0.68
C THR A 523 -23.73 -15.11 -2.19
N ARG A 524 -24.70 -14.56 -2.92
CA ARG A 524 -24.61 -14.29 -4.37
C ARG A 524 -23.83 -13.01 -4.63
N ILE A 525 -24.09 -11.94 -3.86
CA ILE A 525 -23.37 -10.67 -3.95
C ILE A 525 -21.86 -10.90 -3.81
N CYS A 526 -21.41 -11.61 -2.76
CA CYS A 526 -19.99 -11.94 -2.58
C CYS A 526 -19.37 -12.60 -3.82
N ARG A 527 -20.14 -13.44 -4.53
CA ARG A 527 -19.69 -14.21 -5.70
C ARG A 527 -19.86 -13.46 -7.02
N MET A 528 -20.23 -12.18 -7.01
CA MET A 528 -20.33 -11.43 -8.25
C MET A 528 -18.95 -11.22 -8.87
N THR A 529 -18.88 -11.26 -10.20
CA THR A 529 -17.66 -10.97 -10.98
C THR A 529 -17.76 -9.60 -11.65
N PRO A 530 -16.64 -8.96 -12.03
CA PRO A 530 -16.67 -7.71 -12.78
C PRO A 530 -17.43 -7.80 -14.10
N ASP A 531 -17.43 -8.97 -14.76
CA ASP A 531 -18.14 -9.19 -16.04
C ASP A 531 -19.67 -9.12 -15.92
N GLN A 532 -20.20 -9.07 -14.70
CA GLN A 532 -21.61 -8.82 -14.45
C GLN A 532 -21.96 -7.33 -14.42
N ILE A 533 -20.97 -6.45 -14.55
CA ILE A 533 -21.15 -5.00 -14.63
C ILE A 533 -20.67 -4.54 -16.00
N ALA A 534 -21.54 -3.87 -16.75
CA ALA A 534 -21.16 -3.23 -18.00
C ALA A 534 -21.21 -1.71 -17.83
N THR A 535 -20.19 -1.02 -18.35
CA THR A 535 -20.11 0.44 -18.34
C THR A 535 -20.10 0.94 -19.79
N THR A 536 -21.22 1.52 -20.24
CA THR A 536 -21.36 2.05 -21.60
C THR A 536 -21.58 3.56 -21.48
N GLY A 537 -20.51 4.35 -21.64
CA GLY A 537 -20.57 5.79 -21.38
C GLY A 537 -20.92 6.09 -19.91
N PRO A 538 -21.92 6.95 -19.63
CA PRO A 538 -22.36 7.26 -18.27
C PRO A 538 -23.15 6.10 -17.65
N GLU A 539 -23.79 5.25 -18.45
CA GLU A 539 -24.65 4.18 -17.95
C GLU A 539 -23.84 3.03 -17.36
N VAL A 540 -24.32 2.53 -16.22
CA VAL A 540 -23.81 1.32 -15.57
C VAL A 540 -24.95 0.34 -15.45
N THR A 541 -24.78 -0.87 -15.98
CA THR A 541 -25.75 -1.95 -15.81
C THR A 541 -25.18 -3.05 -14.94
N VAL A 542 -26.04 -3.70 -14.16
CA VAL A 542 -25.72 -4.87 -13.35
C VAL A 542 -26.56 -6.07 -13.78
N ARG A 543 -25.94 -7.23 -13.91
CA ARG A 543 -26.62 -8.48 -14.25
C ARG A 543 -26.67 -9.41 -13.05
N PHE A 544 -27.83 -9.47 -12.39
CA PHE A 544 -28.08 -10.47 -11.34
C PHE A 544 -28.57 -11.78 -11.92
N GLY A 545 -29.52 -11.76 -12.86
CA GLY A 545 -30.02 -12.92 -13.60
C GLY A 545 -29.57 -12.94 -15.06
N ASP A 546 -30.54 -13.12 -15.95
CA ASP A 546 -30.30 -13.20 -17.39
C ASP A 546 -30.28 -11.79 -18.00
N ASP A 547 -31.23 -10.95 -17.60
CA ASP A 547 -31.37 -9.59 -18.10
C ASP A 547 -30.57 -8.56 -17.26
N PRO A 548 -29.94 -7.56 -17.91
CA PRO A 548 -29.24 -6.49 -17.23
C PRO A 548 -30.22 -5.44 -16.66
N ILE A 549 -29.88 -4.89 -15.50
CA ILE A 549 -30.60 -3.79 -14.84
C ILE A 549 -29.77 -2.52 -14.94
N LEU A 550 -30.36 -1.43 -15.45
CA LEU A 550 -29.75 -0.10 -15.43
C LEU A 550 -29.72 0.45 -13.99
N LEU A 551 -28.54 0.85 -13.52
CA LEU A 551 -28.37 1.42 -12.19
C LEU A 551 -28.62 2.93 -12.23
N PRO A 552 -29.46 3.48 -11.33
CA PRO A 552 -29.65 4.93 -11.22
C PRO A 552 -28.49 5.58 -10.46
N THR A 553 -28.29 6.88 -10.69
CA THR A 553 -27.41 7.72 -9.89
C THR A 553 -27.97 7.88 -8.46
N PRO A 554 -27.15 7.77 -7.39
CA PRO A 554 -25.68 7.64 -7.37
C PRO A 554 -25.13 6.20 -7.28
N LEU A 555 -25.97 5.17 -7.40
CA LEU A 555 -25.54 3.77 -7.26
C LEU A 555 -24.62 3.31 -8.43
N ASP A 556 -24.83 3.85 -9.62
CA ASP A 556 -23.96 3.65 -10.79
C ASP A 556 -22.51 4.10 -10.52
N GLU A 557 -22.31 5.29 -9.96
CA GLU A 557 -21.01 5.86 -9.60
C GLU A 557 -20.32 5.02 -8.53
N LEU A 558 -21.06 4.58 -7.49
CA LEU A 558 -20.53 3.69 -6.46
C LEU A 558 -20.10 2.34 -7.03
N THR A 559 -20.88 1.78 -7.96
CA THR A 559 -20.60 0.49 -8.59
C THR A 559 -19.41 0.60 -9.55
N ARG A 560 -19.29 1.71 -10.28
CA ARG A 560 -18.13 2.04 -11.13
C ARG A 560 -16.87 2.23 -10.29
N ALA A 561 -16.97 2.96 -9.17
CA ALA A 561 -15.88 3.10 -8.23
C ALA A 561 -15.46 1.74 -7.64
N LEU A 562 -16.42 0.83 -7.39
CA LEU A 562 -16.15 -0.52 -6.92
C LEU A 562 -15.42 -1.37 -7.98
N LEU A 563 -15.79 -1.25 -9.26
CA LEU A 563 -15.08 -1.93 -10.36
C LEU A 563 -13.61 -1.51 -10.45
N HIS A 564 -13.33 -0.22 -10.26
CA HIS A 564 -11.97 0.31 -10.26
C HIS A 564 -11.22 0.03 -8.95
N ARG A 565 -11.92 -0.40 -7.90
CA ARG A 565 -11.33 -0.74 -6.61
C ARG A 565 -10.58 -2.06 -6.68
N ARG A 566 -9.29 -2.03 -6.33
CA ARG A 566 -8.50 -3.26 -6.18
C ARG A 566 -8.86 -4.00 -4.90
N GLY A 567 -8.82 -5.33 -4.95
CA GLY A 567 -9.17 -6.15 -3.81
C GLY A 567 -8.24 -6.01 -2.61
N ARG A 568 -8.73 -6.42 -1.44
CA ARG A 568 -8.01 -6.32 -0.16
C ARG A 568 -6.76 -7.23 -0.09
N ALA A 569 -6.65 -8.23 -0.97
CA ALA A 569 -5.47 -9.08 -1.10
C ALA A 569 -4.39 -8.40 -1.97
N SER A 570 -3.25 -8.06 -1.35
CA SER A 570 -2.17 -7.26 -1.95
C SER A 570 -1.42 -7.89 -3.12
N TYR A 571 -1.52 -9.21 -3.34
CA TYR A 571 -0.61 -9.94 -4.25
C TYR A 571 -1.27 -10.56 -5.49
N ALA A 572 -2.60 -10.68 -5.56
CA ALA A 572 -3.29 -11.43 -6.62
C ALA A 572 -4.58 -10.77 -7.12
N SER A 573 -4.67 -9.43 -7.02
CA SER A 573 -5.87 -8.68 -7.38
C SER A 573 -5.99 -8.38 -8.89
N LYS A 574 -5.22 -9.08 -9.75
CA LYS A 574 -5.40 -8.98 -11.20
C LYS A 574 -5.29 -10.33 -11.93
N PRO A 575 -6.23 -10.63 -12.85
CA PRO A 575 -7.52 -9.94 -12.99
C PRO A 575 -8.40 -10.22 -11.76
N ASN A 576 -9.02 -9.18 -11.19
CA ASN A 576 -9.92 -9.27 -10.04
C ASN A 576 -11.07 -10.24 -10.38
N ARG A 577 -10.95 -11.53 -10.04
CA ARG A 577 -11.97 -12.53 -10.36
C ARG A 577 -13.34 -12.19 -9.75
N TRP A 578 -13.36 -11.41 -8.68
CA TRP A 578 -14.56 -11.08 -7.91
C TRP A 578 -14.74 -9.56 -7.79
N LEU A 579 -15.97 -9.10 -7.98
CA LEU A 579 -16.41 -7.71 -7.72
C LEU A 579 -16.30 -7.37 -6.22
N PHE A 580 -16.50 -8.37 -5.35
CA PHE A 580 -16.31 -8.28 -3.90
C PHE A 580 -15.15 -9.18 -3.44
N PRO A 581 -13.90 -8.75 -3.59
CA PRO A 581 -12.73 -9.56 -3.27
C PRO A 581 -12.52 -9.73 -1.75
N GLY A 582 -12.06 -10.92 -1.36
CA GLY A 582 -11.71 -11.27 0.02
C GLY A 582 -10.29 -10.86 0.40
N GLY A 583 -9.91 -11.15 1.66
CA GLY A 583 -8.54 -10.97 2.15
C GLY A 583 -7.58 -12.07 1.69
N HIS A 584 -8.10 -13.25 1.37
CA HIS A 584 -7.34 -14.34 0.76
C HIS A 584 -7.30 -14.18 -0.77
N PRO A 585 -6.13 -14.32 -1.41
CA PRO A 585 -5.98 -14.33 -2.86
C PRO A 585 -6.98 -15.25 -3.57
N GLY A 586 -7.55 -14.78 -4.68
CA GLY A 586 -8.49 -15.56 -5.51
C GLY A 586 -9.83 -15.89 -4.87
N ARG A 587 -10.07 -15.53 -3.60
CA ARG A 587 -11.35 -15.77 -2.93
C ARG A 587 -12.22 -14.53 -2.89
N HIS A 588 -13.53 -14.75 -2.97
CA HIS A 588 -14.50 -13.71 -2.71
C HIS A 588 -14.55 -13.34 -1.22
N ARG A 589 -15.16 -12.19 -0.91
CA ARG A 589 -15.42 -11.78 0.46
C ARG A 589 -16.23 -12.85 1.20
N SER A 590 -15.92 -13.06 2.47
CA SER A 590 -16.74 -13.94 3.31
C SER A 590 -18.13 -13.32 3.49
N ALA A 591 -19.17 -14.12 3.25
CA ALA A 591 -20.55 -13.71 3.47
C ALA A 591 -20.84 -13.44 4.95
N ASP A 592 -20.15 -14.12 5.88
CA ASP A 592 -20.28 -13.86 7.32
C ASP A 592 -19.69 -12.49 7.68
N VAL A 593 -18.50 -12.18 7.16
CA VAL A 593 -17.86 -10.88 7.39
C VAL A 593 -18.71 -9.75 6.81
N LEU A 594 -19.23 -9.93 5.59
CA LEU A 594 -20.11 -8.94 4.97
C LEU A 594 -21.43 -8.79 5.73
N ARG A 595 -22.04 -9.89 6.21
CA ARG A 595 -23.23 -9.82 7.08
C ARG A 595 -22.96 -9.02 8.36
N ASN A 596 -21.83 -9.24 9.02
CA ASN A 596 -21.48 -8.52 10.24
C ASN A 596 -21.30 -7.02 9.97
N GLN A 597 -20.68 -6.66 8.85
CA GLN A 597 -20.52 -5.25 8.46
C GLN A 597 -21.84 -4.60 8.05
N LEU A 598 -22.72 -5.33 7.38
CA LEU A 598 -24.07 -4.86 7.06
C LEU A 598 -24.88 -4.64 8.34
N ALA A 599 -24.79 -5.55 9.31
CA ALA A 599 -25.44 -5.38 10.61
C ALA A 599 -24.90 -4.16 11.38
N GLN A 600 -23.59 -3.89 11.31
CA GLN A 600 -22.99 -2.68 11.88
C GLN A 600 -23.46 -1.39 11.19
N ALA A 601 -23.89 -1.48 9.93
CA ALA A 601 -24.50 -0.38 9.17
C ALA A 601 -26.04 -0.40 9.26
N GLY A 602 -26.63 -1.05 10.28
CA GLY A 602 -28.08 -1.09 10.49
C GLY A 602 -28.86 -2.07 9.59
N VAL A 603 -28.21 -2.75 8.64
CA VAL A 603 -28.90 -3.64 7.68
C VAL A 603 -29.14 -5.02 8.29
N THR A 604 -30.40 -5.30 8.65
CA THR A 604 -30.86 -6.66 8.95
C THR A 604 -31.16 -7.40 7.64
N VAL A 605 -30.19 -8.19 7.16
CA VAL A 605 -30.18 -8.76 5.80
C VAL A 605 -31.45 -9.53 5.41
N ARG A 606 -32.03 -10.32 6.32
CA ARG A 606 -33.20 -11.17 6.00
C ARG A 606 -34.49 -10.35 5.91
N PRO A 607 -34.85 -9.50 6.90
CA PRO A 607 -35.96 -8.56 6.76
C PRO A 607 -35.83 -7.64 5.55
N ALA A 608 -34.65 -7.02 5.36
CA ALA A 608 -34.38 -6.12 4.23
C ALA A 608 -34.61 -6.80 2.86
N ARG A 609 -34.12 -8.02 2.70
CA ARG A 609 -34.33 -8.81 1.48
C ARG A 609 -35.81 -9.11 1.25
N ASN A 610 -36.53 -9.51 2.30
CA ASN A 610 -37.93 -9.88 2.19
C ASN A 610 -38.78 -8.67 1.77
N ALA A 611 -38.55 -7.51 2.41
CA ALA A 611 -39.21 -6.26 2.07
C ALA A 611 -38.95 -5.85 0.61
N ALA A 612 -37.69 -5.91 0.15
CA ALA A 612 -37.35 -5.61 -1.24
C ALA A 612 -38.05 -6.53 -2.25
N LEU A 613 -38.08 -7.85 -1.99
CA LEU A 613 -38.74 -8.80 -2.87
C LEU A 613 -40.27 -8.65 -2.87
N LEU A 614 -40.87 -8.33 -1.73
CA LEU A 614 -42.30 -8.08 -1.62
C LEU A 614 -42.70 -6.85 -2.44
N GLN A 615 -41.95 -5.75 -2.30
CA GLN A 615 -42.19 -4.53 -3.10
C GLN A 615 -42.02 -4.81 -4.60
N LEU A 616 -40.90 -5.41 -5.02
CA LEU A 616 -40.64 -5.68 -6.43
C LEU A 616 -41.67 -6.64 -7.05
N ALA A 617 -42.16 -7.62 -6.29
CA ALA A 617 -43.18 -8.56 -6.76
C ALA A 617 -44.57 -7.94 -6.90
N ALA A 618 -44.84 -6.81 -6.22
CA ALA A 618 -46.05 -6.03 -6.42
C ALA A 618 -46.00 -5.19 -7.70
N GLU A 619 -44.81 -4.74 -8.10
CA GLU A 619 -44.61 -3.80 -9.21
C GLU A 619 -44.26 -4.50 -10.52
N VAL A 620 -43.67 -5.70 -10.46
CA VAL A 620 -43.11 -6.41 -11.62
C VAL A 620 -43.73 -7.80 -11.77
N PRO A 621 -44.16 -8.19 -12.99
CA PRO A 621 -44.65 -9.55 -13.26
C PRO A 621 -43.63 -10.63 -12.88
N ALA A 622 -44.11 -11.73 -12.29
CA ALA A 622 -43.26 -12.81 -11.77
C ALA A 622 -42.21 -13.38 -12.78
N PRO A 623 -42.51 -13.54 -14.09
CA PRO A 623 -41.50 -13.99 -15.05
C PRO A 623 -40.35 -12.99 -15.19
N ILE A 624 -40.66 -11.70 -15.37
CA ILE A 624 -39.66 -10.62 -15.51
C ILE A 624 -38.84 -10.48 -14.23
N LEU A 625 -39.48 -10.57 -13.06
CA LEU A 625 -38.78 -10.54 -11.77
C LEU A 625 -37.79 -11.70 -11.63
N ALA A 626 -38.15 -12.89 -12.12
CA ALA A 626 -37.27 -14.06 -12.11
C ALA A 626 -36.02 -13.83 -12.96
N ASP A 627 -36.20 -13.29 -14.17
CA ASP A 627 -35.14 -13.06 -15.15
C ASP A 627 -34.20 -11.93 -14.71
N LEU A 628 -34.72 -10.82 -14.18
CA LEU A 628 -33.92 -9.70 -13.67
C LEU A 628 -33.09 -10.08 -12.43
N LEU A 629 -33.73 -10.72 -11.43
CA LEU A 629 -33.08 -11.00 -10.14
C LEU A 629 -32.34 -12.34 -10.10
N GLY A 630 -32.52 -13.20 -11.11
CA GLY A 630 -31.95 -14.54 -11.17
C GLY A 630 -32.48 -15.47 -10.07
N ILE A 631 -33.78 -15.34 -9.73
CA ILE A 631 -34.50 -16.22 -8.80
C ILE A 631 -35.31 -17.26 -9.57
N LYS A 632 -35.66 -18.39 -8.93
CA LYS A 632 -36.46 -19.42 -9.62
C LYS A 632 -37.86 -18.89 -9.95
N PRO A 633 -38.45 -19.22 -11.12
CA PRO A 633 -39.79 -18.77 -11.49
C PRO A 633 -40.85 -19.05 -10.41
N GLY A 634 -40.88 -20.27 -9.86
CA GLY A 634 -41.81 -20.60 -8.77
C GLY A 634 -41.57 -19.82 -7.47
N THR A 635 -40.35 -19.31 -7.24
CA THR A 635 -40.09 -18.40 -6.11
C THR A 635 -40.65 -17.01 -6.38
N ALA A 636 -40.55 -16.49 -7.61
CA ALA A 636 -41.14 -15.22 -7.99
C ALA A 636 -42.68 -15.26 -7.90
N VAL A 637 -43.31 -16.35 -8.37
CA VAL A 637 -44.77 -16.57 -8.23
C VAL A 637 -45.21 -16.56 -6.77
N ASN A 638 -44.45 -17.22 -5.88
CA ASN A 638 -44.77 -17.21 -4.45
C ASN A 638 -44.68 -15.80 -3.84
N TRP A 639 -43.69 -14.99 -4.24
CA TRP A 639 -43.58 -13.60 -3.79
C TRP A 639 -44.72 -12.74 -4.33
N ALA A 640 -45.14 -12.92 -5.58
CA ALA A 640 -46.28 -12.21 -6.16
C ALA A 640 -47.60 -12.57 -5.47
N ALA A 641 -47.79 -13.85 -5.11
CA ALA A 641 -48.94 -14.31 -4.34
C ALA A 641 -48.96 -13.70 -2.93
N LEU A 642 -47.81 -13.68 -2.25
CA LEU A 642 -47.66 -13.07 -0.93
C LEU A 642 -47.92 -11.56 -0.99
N ALA A 643 -47.34 -10.87 -1.98
CA ALA A 643 -47.60 -9.45 -2.21
C ALA A 643 -49.10 -9.20 -2.43
N SER A 644 -49.79 -10.02 -3.21
CA SER A 644 -51.24 -9.87 -3.44
C SER A 644 -52.09 -10.07 -2.18
N GLN A 645 -51.67 -10.96 -1.27
CA GLN A 645 -52.36 -11.22 0.00
C GLN A 645 -52.15 -10.08 1.02
N ASP A 646 -50.91 -9.59 1.13
CA ASP A 646 -50.56 -8.46 2.01
C ASP A 646 -51.07 -7.12 1.45
N TRP A 647 -51.23 -7.00 0.12
CA TRP A 647 -51.73 -5.80 -0.54
C TRP A 647 -53.14 -5.40 -0.11
N ALA A 648 -54.00 -6.36 0.26
CA ALA A 648 -55.34 -6.06 0.77
C ALA A 648 -55.30 -5.27 2.09
N GLY A 649 -54.28 -5.51 2.94
CA GLY A 649 -54.00 -4.72 4.14
C GLY A 649 -53.23 -3.44 3.85
N TYR A 650 -52.27 -3.47 2.92
CA TYR A 650 -51.46 -2.31 2.52
C TYR A 650 -52.30 -1.21 1.82
N THR A 651 -53.30 -1.55 1.00
CA THR A 651 -54.20 -0.57 0.39
C THR A 651 -55.09 0.13 1.43
N ALA A 652 -55.47 -0.55 2.52
CA ALA A 652 -56.23 0.05 3.60
C ALA A 652 -55.39 1.08 4.37
N LEU A 653 -54.15 0.74 4.73
CA LEU A 653 -53.20 1.64 5.41
C LEU A 653 -52.79 2.84 4.55
N ARG A 654 -52.66 2.67 3.23
CA ARG A 654 -52.30 3.76 2.30
C ARG A 654 -53.49 4.66 1.95
N ALA A 655 -54.73 4.15 2.04
CA ALA A 655 -55.94 4.95 1.91
C ALA A 655 -56.15 5.85 3.14
N GLU A 656 -55.91 5.34 4.35
CA GLU A 656 -55.98 6.11 5.61
C GLU A 656 -54.97 7.27 5.65
N ASN A 657 -53.72 7.03 5.23
CA ASN A 657 -52.68 8.06 5.14
C ASN A 657 -52.94 9.12 4.05
N ARG A 658 -53.82 8.86 3.07
CA ARG A 658 -54.25 9.86 2.07
C ARG A 658 -55.41 10.73 2.56
N THR A 659 -56.27 10.20 3.43
CA THR A 659 -57.40 10.96 3.99
C THR A 659 -56.98 11.96 5.08
N GLU A 660 -55.85 11.76 5.75
CA GLU A 660 -55.30 12.72 6.73
C GLU A 660 -54.53 13.90 6.09
N GLY A 661 -54.19 13.83 4.80
CA GLY A 661 -53.43 14.85 4.07
C GLY A 661 -54.25 15.87 3.27
N SER A 662 -55.58 15.74 3.23
CA SER A 662 -56.46 16.62 2.43
C SER A 662 -57.52 17.27 3.31
N GLY A 663 -57.09 18.17 4.20
CA GLY A 663 -58.00 18.95 5.03
C GLY A 663 -57.31 20.11 5.74
N SER A 664 -56.93 21.16 4.99
CA SER A 664 -56.98 22.57 5.43
C SER A 664 -56.13 23.45 4.51
N ILE A 665 -56.76 24.01 3.47
CA ILE A 665 -56.42 25.35 2.97
C ILE A 665 -57.75 26.07 2.82
N ALA A 666 -58.19 26.72 3.90
CA ALA A 666 -59.24 27.72 3.85
C ALA A 666 -58.59 29.10 3.65
N HIS A 667 -59.10 29.84 2.67
CA HIS A 667 -58.83 31.25 2.42
C HIS A 667 -59.39 32.18 3.52
N ASN A 668 -58.88 33.43 3.51
CA ASN A 668 -59.20 34.65 4.28
C ASN A 668 -58.36 34.84 5.55
N GLU A 669 -57.66 35.96 5.79
CA GLU A 669 -57.57 37.32 5.20
C GLU A 669 -56.12 37.82 5.26
#